data_AF-A0A934XTN7-F1
#
_entry.id   AF-A0A934XTN7-F1
#
_cell.length_a   1.000
_cell.length_b   1.000
_cell.length_c   1.000
_cell.angle_alpha   90.00
_cell.angle_beta   90.00
_cell.angle_gamma   90.00
#
_symmetry.space_group_name_H-M   'P 1'
#
loop_
_entity.id
_entity.type
_entity.pdbx_description
1 polymer ?
#
loop_
_entity_poly.entity_id
_entity_poly.type
_entity_poly.pdbx_seq_one_letter_code
_entity_poly.pdbx_strand_id
1 'polypeptide(L)'
;MPGTVGETWPRSISPVSADEIKAGFAPIPVSERVHNGGLQRAGDGRLLADTPASYPDPNRIVAAPPANNPLPPPAAPAAPAAPAPSPNPKDQPQSPPAAPAAPPVLPAAPVSPEAALVPNSLTVTGNWAYYDRDDNYVGALEMLVELVRGDNGGHLAYCFTDLSGNYACGPVSNPGGVGVRTLLRSWTNYNPNGDILAVVNPDYGTTNAIGFTFPTQSGVVVFPDGTHDIGAWFVFNGSNYERAYWTQRDLNETWRFVYFTGGGGTSGPTTVQWKIDSTDGTYYNPGGNVHLMGVDPLSPLGVVAKHEYGHNVMYNIYGNYMPPNPNCNPHTIPAALSAGCGWTEGWAEFLTSAVNNSPTFYWPSGASLDLEYPTWGTFGWDNGDWPEGRVAGALWDIYDANNDGDDTYSDGAFVNLWDVSYNANDNVMADFWYHWLVRGHSNVSWGPIMDLYQNTINYRGGPFNDDFASAWGIGSVPFAWNGWNTINATTQGNDPPTTCASGSYPRQSRSDWYSYTPPITGNYNINTIGSNYDTVVAAWTGSWGFLTSQGCDDDAGGNWTSSLNVTLYGGTTYYIEIMSYGNTNGGLQNLSVTLLPPPNDDFDYAFAAGDSYVDYENTGNATTTDDDPSFTCGNYFNGQGSHSVWYTITSPYSRVLTASTLTSNYDTVLGIWTGSRGALSLAACNDDTGGGYQSQTQVAMQAGTTYSIEALGYGAGNGALNFATSLGPICPDFTAPAGVGVEDVALISSLWGQAAGPPYDYDGDGMITIYDITQVTPLWDQDCLGVVAPPEASPKP
;
A
#
# COMPACT_ATOMS: atom_id res chain seq x y z
N MET A 1 56.50 -3.24 -7.81
CA MET A 1 56.76 -3.17 -6.36
C MET A 1 55.48 -2.69 -5.69
N PRO A 2 54.95 -3.32 -4.64
CA PRO A 2 53.79 -2.75 -3.95
C PRO A 2 54.32 -1.76 -2.92
N GLY A 3 54.25 -0.48 -3.23
CA GLY A 3 54.22 0.53 -2.18
C GLY A 3 52.84 0.47 -1.56
N THR A 4 52.75 -0.02 -0.33
CA THR A 4 51.63 0.33 0.57
C THR A 4 51.66 1.84 0.75
N VAL A 5 50.91 2.57 -0.07
CA VAL A 5 50.63 3.97 0.18
C VAL A 5 49.30 4.03 0.90
N GLY A 6 49.36 3.92 2.22
CA GLY A 6 48.31 4.47 3.06
C GLY A 6 48.39 6.00 2.95
N GLU A 7 47.71 6.58 1.98
CA GLU A 7 47.48 8.04 1.91
C GLU A 7 46.00 8.31 2.14
N THR A 8 45.60 8.38 3.42
CA THR A 8 44.33 8.99 3.82
C THR A 8 44.52 10.51 3.85
N TRP A 9 44.22 11.17 2.74
CA TRP A 9 43.96 12.62 2.76
C TRP A 9 42.45 12.82 2.89
N PRO A 10 41.91 13.27 4.04
CA PRO A 10 40.53 13.71 4.08
C PRO A 10 40.43 14.95 3.19
N ARG A 11 39.68 14.85 2.09
CA ARG A 11 39.42 15.97 1.19
C ARG A 11 37.93 16.12 0.95
N SER A 12 37.44 17.35 1.01
CA SER A 12 36.13 17.67 0.47
C SER A 12 36.15 17.38 -1.04
N ILE A 13 35.17 16.62 -1.53
CA ILE A 13 34.95 16.40 -2.96
C ILE A 13 34.78 17.78 -3.62
N SER A 14 35.67 18.14 -4.55
CA SER A 14 35.40 19.28 -5.42
C SER A 14 34.30 18.88 -6.40
N PRO A 15 33.20 19.64 -6.50
CA PRO A 15 32.11 19.31 -7.41
C PRO A 15 32.65 19.20 -8.84
N VAL A 16 32.34 18.10 -9.52
CA VAL A 16 32.65 17.93 -10.95
C VAL A 16 31.84 18.97 -11.71
N SER A 17 32.50 19.80 -12.53
CA SER A 17 31.78 20.81 -13.30
C SER A 17 30.90 20.17 -14.38
N ALA A 18 29.83 20.86 -14.78
CA ALA A 18 28.95 20.37 -15.85
C ALA A 18 29.69 20.13 -17.18
N ASP A 19 30.80 20.83 -17.43
CA ASP A 19 31.62 20.67 -18.63
C ASP A 19 32.56 19.45 -18.54
N GLU A 20 33.05 19.13 -17.34
CA GLU A 20 33.82 17.90 -17.07
C GLU A 20 32.93 16.65 -17.10
N ILE A 21 31.70 16.75 -16.59
CA ILE A 21 30.66 15.72 -16.74
C ILE A 21 30.42 15.47 -18.24
N LYS A 22 30.13 16.52 -19.03
CA LYS A 22 29.89 16.40 -20.49
C LYS A 22 31.09 15.86 -21.28
N ALA A 23 32.33 16.17 -20.87
CA ALA A 23 33.53 15.68 -21.54
C ALA A 23 33.76 14.17 -21.32
N GLY A 24 33.39 13.65 -20.13
CA GLY A 24 33.34 12.21 -19.85
C GLY A 24 32.25 11.47 -20.61
N PHE A 25 31.12 12.15 -20.86
CA PHE A 25 29.98 11.64 -21.64
C PHE A 25 30.06 11.97 -23.13
N ALA A 26 31.25 12.25 -23.69
CA ALA A 26 31.39 12.48 -25.13
C ALA A 26 30.67 11.36 -25.91
N PRO A 27 29.79 11.71 -26.87
CA PRO A 27 28.76 10.81 -27.33
C PRO A 27 29.35 9.61 -28.05
N ILE A 28 29.31 8.45 -27.40
CA ILE A 28 29.37 7.15 -28.09
C ILE A 28 28.28 7.20 -29.19
N PRO A 29 28.58 6.88 -30.46
CA PRO A 29 27.59 6.97 -31.53
C PRO A 29 26.29 6.25 -31.17
N VAL A 30 25.15 6.91 -31.43
CA VAL A 30 23.80 6.40 -31.20
C VAL A 30 23.56 5.02 -31.87
N SER A 31 24.37 4.69 -32.88
CA SER A 31 24.34 3.42 -33.61
C SER A 31 24.92 2.21 -32.85
N GLU A 32 25.49 2.36 -31.66
CA GLU A 32 26.03 1.25 -30.84
C GLU A 32 25.19 0.94 -29.58
N ARG A 33 24.01 1.57 -29.43
CA ARG A 33 23.22 1.47 -28.20
C ARG A 33 21.78 1.08 -28.51
N VAL A 34 21.49 -0.20 -28.25
CA VAL A 34 20.16 -0.82 -28.17
C VAL A 34 19.57 -1.25 -29.52
N HIS A 35 19.55 -2.57 -29.75
CA HIS A 35 18.45 -3.24 -30.42
C HIS A 35 17.91 -4.31 -29.47
N ASN A 36 16.62 -4.24 -29.14
CA ASN A 36 15.87 -5.06 -28.18
C ASN A 36 16.30 -4.94 -26.70
N GLY A 37 15.82 -3.92 -26.00
CA GLY A 37 15.61 -3.97 -24.54
C GLY A 37 16.81 -3.86 -23.60
N GLY A 38 18.01 -4.32 -23.95
CA GLY A 38 19.16 -4.39 -23.02
C GLY A 38 20.53 -4.02 -23.61
N LEU A 39 21.55 -3.94 -22.75
CA LEU A 39 22.95 -3.91 -23.16
C LEU A 39 23.34 -5.30 -23.68
N GLN A 40 23.41 -5.49 -25.01
CA GLN A 40 23.69 -6.82 -25.59
C GLN A 40 25.01 -7.39 -25.10
N ARG A 41 24.99 -8.65 -24.64
CA ARG A 41 26.16 -9.42 -24.26
C ARG A 41 26.31 -10.67 -25.15
N ALA A 42 27.54 -11.07 -25.48
CA ALA A 42 27.85 -12.36 -26.05
C ALA A 42 27.45 -13.47 -25.05
N GLY A 43 27.35 -14.73 -25.52
CA GLY A 43 27.03 -15.88 -24.65
C GLY A 43 28.05 -16.18 -23.54
N ASP A 44 29.10 -15.35 -23.41
CA ASP A 44 30.10 -15.34 -22.35
C ASP A 44 30.03 -14.06 -21.46
N GLY A 45 28.94 -13.29 -21.53
CA GLY A 45 28.71 -12.13 -20.68
C GLY A 45 29.39 -10.82 -21.12
N ARG A 46 30.10 -10.78 -22.25
CA ARG A 46 30.78 -9.57 -22.76
C ARG A 46 29.86 -8.66 -23.56
N LEU A 47 29.93 -7.33 -23.40
CA LEU A 47 29.20 -6.40 -24.27
C LEU A 47 29.60 -6.59 -25.75
N LEU A 48 28.63 -6.80 -26.65
CA LEU A 48 28.88 -6.91 -28.09
C LEU A 48 29.17 -5.52 -28.67
N ALA A 49 30.29 -5.36 -29.37
CA ALA A 49 30.53 -4.22 -30.24
C ALA A 49 30.14 -4.63 -31.66
N ASP A 50 29.17 -3.98 -32.32
CA ASP A 50 29.17 -3.88 -33.79
C ASP A 50 28.16 -2.88 -34.42
N THR A 51 28.69 -2.29 -35.52
CA THR A 51 28.24 -1.46 -36.68
C THR A 51 26.74 -1.25 -37.09
N PRO A 52 26.45 -0.22 -37.95
CA PRO A 52 25.28 0.66 -37.82
C PRO A 52 24.05 0.26 -38.64
N ALA A 53 22.86 0.40 -38.04
CA ALA A 53 21.59 0.50 -38.74
C ALA A 53 20.79 1.73 -38.26
N SER A 54 20.08 2.35 -39.21
CA SER A 54 19.49 3.69 -39.17
C SER A 54 18.08 3.75 -38.55
N TYR A 55 17.83 4.66 -37.60
CA TYR A 55 16.49 5.19 -37.21
C TYR A 55 16.62 6.56 -36.46
N PRO A 56 15.56 7.37 -36.25
CA PRO A 56 15.53 8.77 -36.67
C PRO A 56 15.69 9.81 -35.54
N ASP A 57 16.29 10.94 -35.93
CA ASP A 57 16.44 12.27 -35.31
C ASP A 57 15.98 12.50 -33.84
N PRO A 58 16.92 12.77 -32.90
CA PRO A 58 16.66 13.07 -31.50
C PRO A 58 16.09 14.47 -31.22
N ASN A 59 15.77 15.29 -32.23
CA ASN A 59 15.16 16.61 -32.03
C ASN A 59 13.62 16.63 -32.00
N ARG A 60 12.94 15.48 -31.98
CA ARG A 60 11.48 15.46 -31.79
C ARG A 60 11.14 15.44 -30.30
N ILE A 61 11.12 16.62 -29.68
CA ILE A 61 10.42 16.84 -28.42
C ILE A 61 8.95 16.47 -28.64
N VAL A 62 8.51 15.34 -28.08
CA VAL A 62 7.08 15.05 -27.98
C VAL A 62 6.56 15.88 -26.82
N ALA A 63 5.90 17.00 -27.14
CA ALA A 63 5.13 17.75 -26.17
C ALA A 63 3.98 16.87 -25.65
N ALA A 64 3.70 16.97 -24.35
CA ALA A 64 2.54 16.35 -23.71
C ALA A 64 1.24 16.63 -24.52
N PRO A 65 0.36 15.64 -24.71
CA PRO A 65 -0.88 15.86 -25.43
C PRO A 65 -1.84 16.74 -24.59
N PRO A 66 -2.50 17.75 -25.18
CA PRO A 66 -3.55 18.49 -24.50
C PRO A 66 -4.83 17.67 -24.40
N ALA A 67 -5.54 17.84 -23.28
CA ALA A 67 -6.86 17.25 -23.04
C ALA A 67 -7.91 17.69 -24.07
N ASN A 68 -8.77 16.74 -24.46
CA ASN A 68 -10.07 16.88 -25.14
C ASN A 68 -10.09 17.52 -26.55
N ASN A 69 -10.19 16.66 -27.58
CA ASN A 69 -11.15 16.82 -28.69
C ASN A 69 -11.34 15.52 -29.50
N PRO A 70 -12.51 15.28 -30.12
CA PRO A 70 -12.84 14.02 -30.79
C PRO A 70 -12.11 13.85 -32.13
N LEU A 71 -11.65 12.63 -32.40
CA LEU A 71 -10.96 12.22 -33.64
C LEU A 71 -11.89 12.23 -34.88
N PRO A 72 -11.41 12.62 -36.08
CA PRO A 72 -12.12 12.40 -37.34
C PRO A 72 -11.99 10.94 -37.82
N PRO A 73 -12.93 10.45 -38.66
CA PRO A 73 -13.03 9.03 -39.01
C PRO A 73 -11.91 8.54 -39.96
N PRO A 74 -11.62 7.22 -40.00
CA PRO A 74 -10.45 6.66 -40.67
C PRO A 74 -10.57 6.68 -42.20
N ALA A 75 -9.47 6.99 -42.89
CA ALA A 75 -9.35 6.81 -44.33
C ALA A 75 -9.02 5.34 -44.69
N ALA A 76 -9.63 4.85 -45.78
CA ALA A 76 -9.57 3.47 -46.25
C ALA A 76 -8.16 3.01 -46.70
N PRO A 77 -7.83 1.70 -46.58
CA PRO A 77 -6.49 1.18 -46.87
C PRO A 77 -6.21 1.05 -48.38
N ALA A 78 -4.98 1.38 -48.79
CA ALA A 78 -4.46 1.11 -50.13
C ALA A 78 -3.89 -0.32 -50.21
N ALA A 79 -4.14 -0.99 -51.34
CA ALA A 79 -3.80 -2.40 -51.61
C ALA A 79 -2.28 -2.67 -51.69
N PRO A 80 -1.80 -3.88 -51.34
CA PRO A 80 -0.38 -4.23 -51.39
C PRO A 80 0.09 -4.59 -52.80
N ALA A 81 1.31 -4.18 -53.14
CA ALA A 81 2.02 -4.61 -54.35
C ALA A 81 2.74 -5.95 -54.14
N ALA A 82 2.74 -6.80 -55.18
CA ALA A 82 3.27 -8.17 -55.16
C ALA A 82 4.82 -8.23 -55.06
N PRO A 83 5.39 -9.30 -54.46
CA PRO A 83 6.84 -9.47 -54.34
C PRO A 83 7.49 -10.02 -55.62
N ALA A 84 8.73 -9.60 -55.90
CA ALA A 84 9.58 -10.14 -56.95
C ALA A 84 10.31 -11.43 -56.49
N PRO A 85 10.63 -12.38 -57.39
CA PRO A 85 11.15 -13.70 -57.02
C PRO A 85 12.67 -13.72 -56.74
N SER A 86 13.07 -14.48 -55.71
CA SER A 86 14.46 -14.77 -55.34
C SER A 86 15.15 -15.73 -56.32
N PRO A 87 16.47 -15.59 -56.61
CA PRO A 87 17.22 -16.59 -57.35
C PRO A 87 17.64 -17.80 -56.49
N ASN A 88 17.75 -18.95 -57.16
CA ASN A 88 17.99 -20.31 -56.66
C ASN A 88 19.47 -20.53 -56.23
N PRO A 89 19.79 -21.24 -55.12
CA PRO A 89 21.12 -21.26 -54.52
C PRO A 89 22.03 -22.39 -55.05
N LYS A 90 22.30 -22.45 -56.37
CA LYS A 90 23.15 -23.52 -56.96
C LYS A 90 24.30 -23.12 -57.90
N ASP A 91 24.63 -21.85 -58.05
CA ASP A 91 25.78 -21.43 -58.89
C ASP A 91 26.79 -20.55 -58.14
N GLN A 92 27.50 -21.12 -57.15
CA GLN A 92 28.76 -20.55 -56.66
C GLN A 92 29.81 -21.68 -56.48
N PRO A 93 31.00 -21.59 -57.09
CA PRO A 93 32.02 -22.64 -57.03
C PRO A 93 32.74 -22.68 -55.67
N GLN A 94 32.92 -23.89 -55.15
CA GLN A 94 33.68 -24.18 -53.93
C GLN A 94 35.19 -24.01 -54.15
N SER A 95 35.88 -23.37 -53.22
CA SER A 95 37.36 -23.33 -53.13
C SER A 95 37.85 -24.06 -51.87
N PRO A 96 39.06 -24.67 -51.86
CA PRO A 96 39.53 -25.60 -50.82
C PRO A 96 40.06 -24.90 -49.55
N PRO A 97 40.28 -25.65 -48.43
CA PRO A 97 40.59 -25.09 -47.12
C PRO A 97 42.05 -24.59 -47.03
N ALA A 98 42.24 -23.38 -46.51
CA ALA A 98 43.55 -22.83 -46.20
C ALA A 98 44.00 -23.20 -44.78
N ALA A 99 45.31 -23.44 -44.65
CA ALA A 99 46.05 -23.78 -43.43
C ALA A 99 45.94 -22.70 -42.32
N PRO A 100 46.24 -23.04 -41.04
CA PRO A 100 46.05 -22.12 -39.92
C PRO A 100 47.00 -20.92 -40.02
N ALA A 101 46.43 -19.71 -39.98
CA ALA A 101 47.16 -18.45 -39.96
C ALA A 101 47.79 -18.22 -38.58
N ALA A 102 49.03 -17.71 -38.59
CA ALA A 102 49.74 -17.20 -37.42
C ALA A 102 48.94 -16.08 -36.71
N PRO A 103 49.15 -15.84 -35.40
CA PRO A 103 48.44 -14.78 -34.68
C PRO A 103 48.65 -13.43 -35.35
N PRO A 104 47.59 -12.60 -35.45
CA PRO A 104 47.68 -11.29 -36.09
C PRO A 104 48.64 -10.41 -35.28
N VAL A 105 49.69 -9.93 -35.94
CA VAL A 105 50.47 -8.81 -35.46
C VAL A 105 49.54 -7.60 -35.48
N LEU A 106 49.27 -7.03 -34.31
CA LEU A 106 48.52 -5.78 -34.17
C LEU A 106 49.13 -4.72 -35.11
N PRO A 107 48.32 -4.01 -35.93
CA PRO A 107 48.84 -2.86 -36.65
C PRO A 107 49.36 -1.86 -35.61
N ALA A 108 50.57 -1.36 -35.84
CA ALA A 108 51.10 -0.25 -35.07
C ALA A 108 50.08 0.89 -35.09
N ALA A 109 49.83 1.48 -33.92
CA ALA A 109 48.93 2.61 -33.75
C ALA A 109 49.18 3.66 -34.85
N PRO A 110 48.14 4.26 -35.45
CA PRO A 110 48.34 5.41 -36.31
C PRO A 110 49.09 6.45 -35.49
N VAL A 111 50.27 6.85 -35.97
CA VAL A 111 50.99 8.01 -35.45
C VAL A 111 50.04 9.20 -35.61
N SER A 112 49.50 9.67 -34.48
CA SER A 112 48.73 10.91 -34.41
C SER A 112 49.56 12.02 -35.05
N PRO A 113 48.97 12.90 -35.88
CA PRO A 113 49.65 14.14 -36.21
C PRO A 113 50.02 14.82 -34.89
N GLU A 114 51.29 15.18 -34.76
CA GLU A 114 51.86 15.83 -33.59
C GLU A 114 51.01 17.08 -33.31
N ALA A 115 50.14 17.00 -32.30
CA ALA A 115 49.25 18.09 -31.94
C ALA A 115 50.11 19.30 -31.62
N ALA A 116 49.87 20.43 -32.30
CA ALA A 116 50.60 21.66 -32.06
C ALA A 116 50.62 21.97 -30.55
N LEU A 117 51.81 22.12 -29.97
CA LEU A 117 52.00 22.49 -28.57
C LEU A 117 51.21 23.75 -28.26
N VAL A 118 50.12 23.61 -27.50
CA VAL A 118 49.45 24.75 -26.88
C VAL A 118 50.31 25.14 -25.67
N PRO A 119 50.95 26.33 -25.66
CA PRO A 119 51.82 26.72 -24.56
C PRO A 119 51.06 26.72 -23.23
N ASN A 120 51.70 26.25 -22.16
CA ASN A 120 51.15 26.13 -20.81
C ASN A 120 49.96 25.15 -20.70
N SER A 121 49.88 24.13 -21.56
CA SER A 121 48.82 23.11 -21.55
C SER A 121 49.36 21.71 -21.35
N LEU A 122 48.69 20.91 -20.52
CA LEU A 122 48.98 19.49 -20.28
C LEU A 122 47.72 18.65 -20.49
N THR A 123 47.82 17.58 -21.28
CA THR A 123 46.83 16.50 -21.34
C THR A 123 47.53 15.19 -21.00
N VAL A 124 46.99 14.42 -20.07
CA VAL A 124 47.52 13.10 -19.70
C VAL A 124 46.57 12.03 -20.22
N THR A 125 47.07 11.13 -21.06
CA THR A 125 46.32 9.98 -21.57
C THR A 125 46.85 8.69 -20.99
N GLY A 126 46.04 7.64 -21.00
CA GLY A 126 46.46 6.31 -20.61
C GLY A 126 45.39 5.27 -20.86
N ASN A 127 45.68 4.04 -20.48
CA ASN A 127 44.71 2.95 -20.52
C ASN A 127 44.60 2.29 -19.13
N TRP A 128 43.40 1.88 -18.77
CA TRP A 128 43.14 1.16 -17.55
C TRP A 128 42.30 -0.09 -17.82
N ALA A 129 42.78 -1.23 -17.34
CA ALA A 129 42.12 -2.52 -17.49
C ALA A 129 42.17 -3.35 -16.19
N TYR A 130 41.39 -4.41 -16.11
CA TYR A 130 41.34 -5.31 -14.96
C TYR A 130 40.92 -6.70 -15.42
N TYR A 131 41.08 -7.69 -14.54
CA TYR A 131 40.51 -9.02 -14.76
C TYR A 131 39.05 -8.99 -14.33
N ASP A 132 38.14 -9.38 -15.22
CA ASP A 132 36.74 -9.58 -14.87
C ASP A 132 36.54 -10.89 -14.07
N ARG A 133 35.29 -11.17 -13.71
CA ARG A 133 34.91 -12.34 -12.91
C ARG A 133 35.20 -13.68 -13.58
N ASP A 134 35.46 -13.66 -14.90
CA ASP A 134 35.75 -14.83 -15.72
C ASP A 134 37.25 -14.91 -16.08
N ASP A 135 38.10 -14.18 -15.35
CA ASP A 135 39.54 -14.06 -15.57
C ASP A 135 39.91 -13.50 -16.96
N ASN A 136 39.01 -12.79 -17.63
CA ASN A 136 39.32 -12.10 -18.88
C ASN A 136 39.89 -10.71 -18.61
N TYR A 137 40.85 -10.31 -19.43
CA TYR A 137 41.42 -8.97 -19.39
C TYR A 137 40.54 -7.99 -20.16
N VAL A 138 39.94 -7.03 -19.46
CA VAL A 138 38.99 -6.07 -20.05
C VAL A 138 39.31 -4.63 -19.64
N GLY A 139 38.97 -3.67 -20.51
CA GLY A 139 39.05 -2.25 -20.18
C GLY A 139 38.09 -1.88 -19.05
N ALA A 140 38.49 -0.99 -18.15
CA ALA A 140 37.54 -0.49 -17.15
C ALA A 140 36.62 0.54 -17.77
N LEU A 141 35.33 0.24 -17.72
CA LEU A 141 34.27 1.05 -18.30
C LEU A 141 33.97 2.27 -17.43
N GLU A 142 34.09 3.48 -18.00
CA GLU A 142 33.61 4.75 -17.43
C GLU A 142 33.99 4.98 -15.96
N MET A 143 35.20 4.58 -15.60
CA MET A 143 35.76 4.85 -14.29
C MET A 143 36.25 6.29 -14.23
N LEU A 144 35.96 6.94 -13.10
CA LEU A 144 36.44 8.29 -12.84
C LEU A 144 37.96 8.29 -12.64
N VAL A 145 38.64 9.04 -13.50
CA VAL A 145 40.07 9.35 -13.42
C VAL A 145 40.21 10.80 -12.97
N GLU A 146 41.05 11.04 -11.96
CA GLU A 146 41.38 12.37 -11.48
C GLU A 146 42.86 12.65 -11.74
N LEU A 147 43.12 13.74 -12.47
CA LEU A 147 44.44 14.33 -12.58
C LEU A 147 44.64 15.32 -11.43
N VAL A 148 45.71 15.14 -10.66
CA VAL A 148 46.03 15.97 -9.50
C VAL A 148 47.46 16.49 -9.56
N ARG A 149 47.73 17.59 -8.86
CA ARG A 149 49.06 18.16 -8.68
C ARG A 149 49.97 17.23 -7.87
N GLY A 150 51.24 17.17 -8.25
CA GLY A 150 52.24 16.36 -7.57
C GLY A 150 52.54 16.80 -6.13
N ASP A 151 52.53 18.10 -5.84
CA ASP A 151 52.97 18.69 -4.56
C ASP A 151 51.96 18.53 -3.42
N ASN A 152 50.68 18.83 -3.67
CA ASN A 152 49.65 18.91 -2.64
C ASN A 152 48.38 18.11 -2.98
N GLY A 153 48.41 17.34 -4.07
CA GLY A 153 47.25 16.59 -4.57
C GLY A 153 46.11 17.48 -5.08
N GLY A 154 46.34 18.78 -5.31
CA GLY A 154 45.35 19.73 -5.84
C GLY A 154 44.67 19.21 -7.10
N HIS A 155 43.34 19.25 -7.13
CA HIS A 155 42.58 18.83 -8.30
C HIS A 155 43.00 19.65 -9.54
N LEU A 156 43.23 18.98 -10.67
CA LEU A 156 43.52 19.62 -11.95
C LEU A 156 42.43 19.36 -12.99
N ALA A 157 41.98 18.12 -13.13
CA ALA A 157 40.85 17.76 -14.00
C ALA A 157 40.29 16.39 -13.62
N TYR A 158 39.00 16.19 -13.90
CA TYR A 158 38.40 14.87 -14.02
C TYR A 158 38.34 14.42 -15.49
N CYS A 159 38.49 13.11 -15.71
CA CYS A 159 38.16 12.46 -16.96
C CYS A 159 37.62 11.04 -16.70
N PHE A 160 37.23 10.35 -17.77
CA PHE A 160 36.64 9.01 -17.69
C PHE A 160 37.33 8.07 -18.66
N THR A 161 37.33 6.79 -18.32
CA THR A 161 37.74 5.74 -19.24
C THR A 161 36.64 5.40 -20.25
N ASP A 162 37.01 5.12 -21.49
CA ASP A 162 36.11 4.61 -22.53
C ASP A 162 35.82 3.11 -22.35
N LEU A 163 35.07 2.51 -23.29
CA LEU A 163 34.74 1.06 -23.27
C LEU A 163 35.99 0.15 -23.30
N SER A 164 37.10 0.65 -23.86
CA SER A 164 38.37 -0.06 -23.94
C SER A 164 39.33 0.29 -22.80
N GLY A 165 38.90 1.14 -21.85
CA GLY A 165 39.69 1.59 -20.72
C GLY A 165 40.59 2.80 -21.00
N ASN A 166 40.55 3.39 -22.20
CA ASN A 166 41.39 4.55 -22.52
C ASN A 166 40.82 5.83 -21.91
N TYR A 167 41.66 6.73 -21.43
CA TYR A 167 41.24 8.02 -20.90
C TYR A 167 42.16 9.15 -21.36
N ALA A 168 41.63 10.37 -21.32
CA ALA A 168 42.36 11.60 -21.59
C ALA A 168 41.91 12.71 -20.62
N CYS A 169 42.79 13.09 -19.71
CA CYS A 169 42.55 14.14 -18.72
C CYS A 169 43.23 15.44 -19.15
N GLY A 170 42.42 16.45 -19.50
CA GLY A 170 42.88 17.76 -19.96
C GLY A 170 42.23 18.20 -21.28
N PRO A 171 42.66 19.32 -21.87
CA PRO A 171 43.83 20.12 -21.49
C PRO A 171 43.66 20.93 -20.18
N VAL A 172 44.68 20.92 -19.32
CA VAL A 172 44.78 21.75 -18.09
C VAL A 172 46.01 22.65 -18.12
N SER A 173 46.07 23.66 -17.25
CA SER A 173 47.32 24.43 -17.07
C SER A 173 48.42 23.52 -16.55
N ASN A 174 49.56 23.45 -17.26
CA ASN A 174 50.67 22.59 -16.84
C ASN A 174 51.27 23.09 -15.52
N PRO A 175 51.32 22.27 -14.45
CA PRO A 175 51.91 22.67 -13.16
C PRO A 175 53.45 22.73 -13.19
N GLY A 176 54.09 22.38 -14.32
CA GLY A 176 55.52 22.48 -14.53
C GLY A 176 56.30 21.58 -13.57
N GLY A 177 57.33 22.12 -12.91
CA GLY A 177 58.24 21.37 -12.02
C GLY A 177 57.58 20.74 -10.78
N VAL A 178 56.31 21.05 -10.50
CA VAL A 178 55.50 20.40 -9.47
C VAL A 178 55.05 19.00 -9.89
N GLY A 179 54.91 18.76 -11.19
CA GLY A 179 54.43 17.49 -11.74
C GLY A 179 52.96 17.19 -11.42
N VAL A 180 52.53 16.00 -11.84
CA VAL A 180 51.16 15.49 -11.70
C VAL A 180 51.13 14.06 -11.21
N ARG A 181 49.97 13.63 -10.73
CA ARG A 181 49.59 12.24 -10.49
C ARG A 181 48.23 11.98 -11.11
N THR A 182 48.01 10.76 -11.58
CA THR A 182 46.72 10.31 -12.08
C THR A 182 46.18 9.25 -11.13
N LEU A 183 44.94 9.46 -10.67
CA LEU A 183 44.28 8.66 -9.64
C LEU A 183 42.99 8.10 -10.20
N LEU A 184 42.80 6.79 -10.14
CA LEU A 184 41.49 6.19 -10.41
C LEU A 184 40.69 6.15 -9.11
N ARG A 185 39.39 6.43 -9.21
CA ARG A 185 38.48 6.52 -8.06
C ARG A 185 37.38 5.45 -8.14
N SER A 186 37.09 4.75 -7.04
CA SER A 186 35.86 3.94 -6.90
C SER A 186 34.70 4.78 -6.36
N TRP A 187 34.54 5.96 -6.95
CA TRP A 187 33.32 6.73 -6.85
C TRP A 187 33.14 7.50 -8.15
N THR A 188 31.91 7.84 -8.49
CA THR A 188 31.60 8.60 -9.68
C THR A 188 30.42 9.51 -9.40
N ASN A 189 30.52 10.77 -9.84
CA ASN A 189 29.41 11.71 -9.81
C ASN A 189 28.85 11.84 -11.24
N TYR A 190 27.65 11.33 -11.45
CA TYR A 190 27.05 11.21 -12.77
C TYR A 190 26.31 12.47 -13.23
N ASN A 191 25.95 13.38 -12.32
CA ASN A 191 25.20 14.57 -12.70
C ASN A 191 25.42 15.79 -11.79
N PRO A 192 25.04 16.99 -12.25
CA PRO A 192 25.12 18.21 -11.43
C PRO A 192 24.25 18.19 -10.18
N ASN A 193 23.26 17.27 -10.11
CA ASN A 193 22.35 17.11 -8.98
C ASN A 193 22.98 16.29 -7.84
N GLY A 194 24.14 15.67 -8.05
CA GLY A 194 24.94 15.03 -7.01
C GLY A 194 24.71 13.52 -6.86
N ASP A 195 24.32 12.82 -7.94
CA ASP A 195 24.23 11.35 -7.92
C ASP A 195 25.63 10.74 -7.86
N ILE A 196 26.11 10.59 -6.63
CA ILE A 196 27.39 9.97 -6.31
C ILE A 196 27.14 8.47 -6.09
N LEU A 197 27.78 7.64 -6.90
CA LEU A 197 27.90 6.20 -6.68
C LEU A 197 29.28 5.93 -6.13
N ALA A 198 29.40 5.29 -4.97
CA ALA A 198 30.69 5.06 -4.33
C ALA A 198 30.80 3.65 -3.74
N VAL A 199 31.97 3.04 -3.88
CA VAL A 199 32.36 1.84 -3.12
C VAL A 199 33.43 2.21 -2.11
N VAL A 200 33.14 1.98 -0.83
CA VAL A 200 33.98 2.40 0.29
C VAL A 200 34.37 1.23 1.18
N ASN A 201 35.55 1.30 1.79
CA ASN A 201 35.91 0.37 2.86
C ASN A 201 35.35 0.88 4.20
N PRO A 202 34.51 0.10 4.90
CA PRO A 202 33.87 0.51 6.13
C PRO A 202 34.84 0.81 7.29
N ASP A 203 36.05 0.24 7.26
CA ASP A 203 37.06 0.41 8.32
C ASP A 203 37.58 1.87 8.44
N TYR A 204 37.35 2.71 7.42
CA TYR A 204 37.85 4.09 7.38
C TYR A 204 36.80 5.17 7.75
N GLY A 205 35.56 4.77 8.12
CA GLY A 205 34.50 5.69 8.57
C GLY A 205 33.89 6.59 7.48
N THR A 206 32.63 7.01 7.66
CA THR A 206 31.83 7.73 6.64
C THR A 206 32.30 9.15 6.31
N THR A 207 33.05 9.80 7.20
CA THR A 207 33.55 11.17 6.99
C THR A 207 34.88 11.24 6.24
N ASN A 208 35.58 10.11 6.08
CA ASN A 208 36.89 10.02 5.42
C ASN A 208 36.91 9.08 4.20
N ALA A 209 35.84 8.31 3.95
CA ALA A 209 35.85 7.27 2.93
C ALA A 209 35.39 7.79 1.56
N ILE A 210 36.29 8.42 0.82
CA ILE A 210 36.05 8.96 -0.53
C ILE A 210 36.32 7.88 -1.60
N GLY A 211 35.86 6.66 -1.33
CA GLY A 211 36.13 5.47 -2.15
C GLY A 211 37.59 4.98 -2.16
N PHE A 212 37.79 3.75 -2.63
CA PHE A 212 39.11 3.24 -2.97
C PHE A 212 39.78 4.12 -4.04
N THR A 213 41.08 4.35 -3.87
CA THR A 213 41.90 5.12 -4.80
C THR A 213 43.05 4.27 -5.30
N PHE A 214 43.26 4.29 -6.61
CA PHE A 214 44.22 3.42 -7.27
C PHE A 214 45.19 4.29 -8.07
N PRO A 215 46.46 4.37 -7.65
CA PRO A 215 47.42 5.20 -8.36
C PRO A 215 47.75 4.55 -9.71
N THR A 216 47.58 5.31 -10.80
CA THR A 216 47.92 4.86 -12.16
C THR A 216 49.36 5.23 -12.53
N GLN A 217 50.21 5.61 -11.56
CA GLN A 217 51.63 5.92 -11.75
C GLN A 217 52.40 5.58 -10.48
N SER A 218 53.68 5.21 -10.61
CA SER A 218 54.58 5.04 -9.46
C SER A 218 55.12 6.40 -8.99
N GLY A 219 54.24 7.27 -8.49
CA GLY A 219 54.60 8.58 -7.91
C GLY A 219 54.31 9.79 -8.81
N VAL A 220 54.91 10.94 -8.47
CA VAL A 220 54.74 12.21 -9.19
C VAL A 220 55.59 12.22 -10.46
N VAL A 221 54.98 12.58 -11.60
CA VAL A 221 55.68 12.69 -12.89
C VAL A 221 55.61 14.13 -13.40
N VAL A 222 56.73 14.63 -13.93
CA VAL A 222 56.84 15.97 -14.52
C VAL A 222 56.82 15.85 -16.04
N PHE A 223 55.82 16.46 -16.68
CA PHE A 223 55.67 16.48 -18.12
C PHE A 223 55.95 17.88 -18.69
N PRO A 224 56.58 17.98 -19.87
CA PRO A 224 56.56 19.24 -20.64
C PRO A 224 55.14 19.52 -21.14
N ASP A 225 54.89 20.70 -21.71
CA ASP A 225 53.59 21.00 -22.33
C ASP A 225 53.26 19.96 -23.43
N GLY A 226 51.97 19.73 -23.67
CA GLY A 226 51.47 18.80 -24.68
C GLY A 226 50.68 17.62 -24.12
N THR A 227 50.46 16.61 -24.96
CA THR A 227 49.74 15.39 -24.63
C THR A 227 50.74 14.27 -24.33
N HIS A 228 50.59 13.60 -23.19
CA HIS A 228 51.52 12.56 -22.74
C HIS A 228 50.76 11.30 -22.33
N ASP A 229 51.13 10.19 -22.96
CA ASP A 229 50.60 8.86 -22.64
C ASP A 229 51.43 8.20 -21.54
N ILE A 230 50.75 7.81 -20.45
CA ILE A 230 51.37 7.12 -19.31
C ILE A 230 51.27 5.59 -19.38
N GLY A 231 50.77 5.06 -20.50
CA GLY A 231 50.65 3.63 -20.77
C GLY A 231 49.45 2.96 -20.11
N ALA A 232 49.46 1.62 -20.15
CA ALA A 232 48.40 0.77 -19.63
C ALA A 232 48.66 0.36 -18.17
N TRP A 233 47.61 0.42 -17.36
CA TRP A 233 47.63 0.10 -15.95
C TRP A 233 46.54 -0.92 -15.62
N PHE A 234 46.80 -1.76 -14.62
CA PHE A 234 45.88 -2.81 -14.26
C PHE A 234 45.84 -3.11 -12.76
N VAL A 235 44.69 -3.62 -12.34
CA VAL A 235 44.49 -4.19 -11.00
C VAL A 235 45.01 -5.61 -10.99
N PHE A 236 45.83 -5.95 -9.99
CA PHE A 236 46.31 -7.32 -9.84
C PHE A 236 45.16 -8.25 -9.47
N ASN A 237 45.09 -9.38 -10.18
CA ASN A 237 44.18 -10.48 -9.88
C ASN A 237 44.40 -10.98 -8.43
N GLY A 238 43.31 -11.17 -7.69
CA GLY A 238 43.27 -11.64 -6.32
C GLY A 238 43.50 -10.56 -5.26
N SER A 239 43.51 -9.28 -5.64
CA SER A 239 43.66 -8.17 -4.70
C SER A 239 42.32 -7.68 -4.16
N ASN A 240 42.30 -7.10 -2.95
CA ASN A 240 41.10 -6.46 -2.38
C ASN A 240 40.51 -5.39 -3.31
N TYR A 241 41.37 -4.76 -4.10
CA TYR A 241 41.04 -3.70 -5.04
C TYR A 241 40.20 -4.20 -6.22
N GLU A 242 40.41 -5.42 -6.68
CA GLU A 242 39.72 -6.01 -7.84
C GLU A 242 38.21 -6.15 -7.61
N ARG A 243 37.79 -6.72 -6.48
CA ARG A 243 36.37 -6.90 -6.18
C ARG A 243 35.64 -5.58 -5.92
N ALA A 244 36.32 -4.60 -5.31
CA ALA A 244 35.77 -3.25 -5.16
C ALA A 244 35.53 -2.59 -6.53
N TYR A 245 36.37 -2.87 -7.52
CA TYR A 245 36.13 -2.42 -8.90
C TYR A 245 34.94 -3.10 -9.54
N TRP A 246 34.82 -4.42 -9.38
CA TRP A 246 33.68 -5.14 -9.89
C TRP A 246 32.38 -4.56 -9.36
N THR A 247 32.30 -4.30 -8.05
CA THR A 247 31.15 -3.64 -7.44
C THR A 247 30.91 -2.24 -8.00
N GLN A 248 31.94 -1.40 -8.17
CA GLN A 248 31.76 -0.07 -8.74
C GLN A 248 31.22 -0.15 -10.18
N ARG A 249 31.71 -1.12 -10.97
CA ARG A 249 31.19 -1.38 -12.30
C ARG A 249 29.72 -1.79 -12.26
N ASP A 250 29.32 -2.65 -11.33
CA ASP A 250 27.93 -3.11 -11.20
C ASP A 250 26.98 -1.94 -10.93
N LEU A 251 27.39 -0.99 -10.08
CA LEU A 251 26.65 0.25 -9.81
C LEU A 251 26.54 1.13 -11.07
N ASN A 252 27.66 1.33 -11.76
CA ASN A 252 27.72 2.14 -12.98
C ASN A 252 26.82 1.55 -14.09
N GLU A 253 26.83 0.22 -14.27
CA GLU A 253 25.97 -0.48 -15.24
C GLU A 253 24.48 -0.28 -14.92
N THR A 254 24.10 -0.40 -13.65
CA THR A 254 22.71 -0.24 -13.19
C THR A 254 22.21 1.19 -13.36
N TRP A 255 23.00 2.19 -12.93
CA TRP A 255 22.65 3.61 -13.10
C TRP A 255 22.45 3.96 -14.57
N ARG A 256 23.32 3.46 -15.46
CA ARG A 256 23.21 3.69 -16.90
C ARG A 256 21.97 3.06 -17.49
N PHE A 257 21.67 1.82 -17.11
CA PHE A 257 20.47 1.14 -17.56
C PHE A 257 19.24 1.98 -17.25
N VAL A 258 19.07 2.38 -15.99
CA VAL A 258 17.95 3.24 -15.56
C VAL A 258 17.92 4.56 -16.33
N TYR A 259 19.07 5.25 -16.45
CA TYR A 259 19.13 6.54 -17.11
C TYR A 259 18.75 6.49 -18.59
N PHE A 260 19.29 5.54 -19.34
CA PHE A 260 19.06 5.48 -20.79
C PHE A 260 17.76 4.79 -21.17
N THR A 261 17.29 3.82 -20.38
CA THR A 261 16.08 3.06 -20.71
C THR A 261 14.82 3.60 -20.02
N GLY A 262 14.97 4.29 -18.88
CA GLY A 262 13.89 4.97 -18.14
C GLY A 262 13.62 6.41 -18.61
N GLY A 263 14.02 6.78 -19.83
CA GLY A 263 13.72 8.11 -20.39
C GLY A 263 14.48 9.29 -19.76
N GLY A 264 15.67 9.06 -19.21
CA GLY A 264 16.50 10.09 -18.56
C GLY A 264 16.25 10.25 -17.05
N GLY A 265 15.42 9.41 -16.45
CA GLY A 265 15.25 9.32 -15.00
C GLY A 265 16.54 8.87 -14.30
N THR A 266 16.75 9.27 -13.04
CA THR A 266 17.92 8.85 -12.26
C THR A 266 17.56 7.80 -11.24
N SER A 267 18.46 6.85 -11.00
CA SER A 267 18.39 5.90 -9.88
C SER A 267 18.85 6.50 -8.54
N GLY A 268 19.33 7.75 -8.54
CA GLY A 268 19.81 8.46 -7.36
C GLY A 268 21.19 8.01 -6.84
N PRO A 269 21.70 8.64 -5.77
CA PRO A 269 23.01 8.34 -5.20
C PRO A 269 23.01 7.01 -4.42
N THR A 270 24.18 6.37 -4.35
CA THR A 270 24.38 5.16 -3.55
C THR A 270 25.80 5.06 -2.99
N THR A 271 25.93 4.42 -1.83
CA THR A 271 27.22 4.06 -1.26
C THR A 271 27.19 2.59 -0.86
N VAL A 272 28.11 1.80 -1.42
CA VAL A 272 28.33 0.41 -1.05
C VAL A 272 29.52 0.33 -0.09
N GLN A 273 29.30 -0.25 1.08
CA GLN A 273 30.32 -0.59 2.05
C GLN A 273 30.77 -2.03 1.81
N TRP A 274 32.06 -2.21 1.50
CA TRP A 274 32.61 -3.54 1.24
C TRP A 274 34.09 -3.63 1.62
N LYS A 275 34.47 -4.81 2.14
CA LYS A 275 35.86 -5.25 2.31
C LYS A 275 35.95 -6.77 2.18
N ILE A 276 37.12 -7.26 1.77
CA ILE A 276 37.30 -8.68 1.40
C ILE A 276 37.03 -9.67 2.55
N ASP A 277 37.25 -9.23 3.78
CA ASP A 277 37.10 -10.01 5.01
C ASP A 277 35.80 -9.68 5.76
N SER A 278 34.87 -8.94 5.13
CA SER A 278 33.57 -8.65 5.71
C SER A 278 32.77 -9.94 5.91
N THR A 279 32.35 -10.18 7.16
CA THR A 279 31.43 -11.26 7.54
C THR A 279 30.03 -10.76 7.87
N ASP A 280 29.84 -9.45 7.86
CA ASP A 280 28.58 -8.79 8.14
C ASP A 280 27.64 -9.05 6.95
N GLY A 281 26.38 -9.42 7.23
CA GLY A 281 25.43 -9.85 6.20
C GLY A 281 25.17 -8.79 5.12
N THR A 282 24.65 -9.23 3.99
CA THR A 282 24.28 -8.38 2.86
C THR A 282 22.93 -7.73 3.14
N TYR A 283 22.84 -6.40 3.01
CA TYR A 283 21.58 -5.66 3.15
C TYR A 283 21.71 -4.22 2.66
N TYR A 284 20.60 -3.66 2.22
CA TYR A 284 20.41 -2.22 2.09
C TYR A 284 19.87 -1.60 3.38
N ASN A 285 20.43 -0.47 3.80
CA ASN A 285 19.89 0.36 4.87
C ASN A 285 19.14 1.56 4.26
N PRO A 286 17.79 1.65 4.36
CA PRO A 286 17.00 2.74 3.79
C PRO A 286 17.51 4.13 4.16
N GLY A 287 17.77 4.96 3.14
CA GLY A 287 18.36 6.30 3.29
C GLY A 287 19.83 6.32 3.71
N GLY A 288 20.47 5.16 3.82
CA GLY A 288 21.85 4.97 4.21
C GLY A 288 22.70 4.38 3.10
N ASN A 289 23.26 3.19 3.35
CA ASN A 289 24.23 2.53 2.48
C ASN A 289 23.83 1.08 2.21
N VAL A 290 24.37 0.53 1.13
CA VAL A 290 24.41 -0.92 0.89
C VAL A 290 25.57 -1.49 1.68
N HIS A 291 25.37 -2.61 2.34
CA HIS A 291 26.40 -3.39 3.00
C HIS A 291 26.54 -4.74 2.28
N LEU A 292 27.77 -5.13 1.94
CA LEU A 292 28.07 -6.40 1.27
C LEU A 292 29.02 -7.27 2.11
N MET A 293 28.78 -8.57 2.12
CA MET A 293 29.74 -9.57 2.58
C MET A 293 30.97 -9.62 1.66
N GLY A 294 32.11 -10.06 2.20
CA GLY A 294 33.39 -10.12 1.46
C GLY A 294 33.35 -11.02 0.21
N VAL A 295 32.40 -11.96 0.18
CA VAL A 295 32.19 -12.90 -0.93
C VAL A 295 31.22 -12.38 -1.99
N ASP A 296 30.35 -11.40 -1.70
CA ASP A 296 29.26 -11.02 -2.60
C ASP A 296 29.70 -10.58 -3.99
N PRO A 297 30.81 -9.83 -4.16
CA PRO A 297 31.27 -9.47 -5.50
C PRO A 297 31.67 -10.67 -6.38
N LEU A 298 31.80 -11.87 -5.81
CA LEU A 298 32.00 -13.12 -6.56
C LEU A 298 30.73 -13.61 -7.27
N SER A 299 29.53 -13.09 -6.93
CA SER A 299 28.32 -13.46 -7.64
C SER A 299 28.49 -13.17 -9.13
N PRO A 300 28.31 -14.16 -10.02
CA PRO A 300 28.29 -13.93 -11.46
C PRO A 300 27.40 -12.75 -11.84
N LEU A 301 27.81 -11.98 -12.85
CA LEU A 301 27.13 -10.76 -13.33
C LEU A 301 26.90 -9.65 -12.28
N GLY A 302 27.47 -9.78 -11.07
CA GLY A 302 27.33 -8.78 -10.00
C GLY A 302 25.93 -8.72 -9.39
N VAL A 303 25.16 -9.82 -9.49
CA VAL A 303 23.75 -9.89 -9.11
C VAL A 303 23.48 -9.37 -7.70
N VAL A 304 24.26 -9.78 -6.70
CA VAL A 304 24.02 -9.40 -5.30
C VAL A 304 24.19 -7.89 -5.08
N ALA A 305 25.22 -7.27 -5.67
CA ALA A 305 25.43 -5.83 -5.53
C ALA A 305 24.34 -5.01 -6.24
N LYS A 306 23.85 -5.50 -7.38
CA LYS A 306 22.78 -4.87 -8.16
C LYS A 306 21.43 -5.00 -7.47
N HIS A 307 21.15 -6.15 -6.84
CA HIS A 307 19.95 -6.38 -6.04
C HIS A 307 19.82 -5.36 -4.91
N GLU A 308 20.86 -5.24 -4.09
CA GLU A 308 20.85 -4.27 -2.99
C GLU A 308 20.83 -2.82 -3.49
N TYR A 309 21.44 -2.55 -4.65
CA TYR A 309 21.29 -1.26 -5.29
C TYR A 309 19.85 -1.03 -5.79
N GLY A 310 19.14 -2.07 -6.21
CA GLY A 310 17.71 -2.03 -6.53
C GLY A 310 16.88 -1.49 -5.37
N HIS A 311 17.05 -2.01 -4.16
CA HIS A 311 16.39 -1.44 -2.97
C HIS A 311 16.66 0.06 -2.78
N ASN A 312 17.89 0.49 -3.04
CA ASN A 312 18.23 1.90 -3.02
C ASN A 312 17.60 2.71 -4.16
N VAL A 313 17.50 2.17 -5.37
CA VAL A 313 16.78 2.80 -6.49
C VAL A 313 15.32 3.01 -6.10
N MET A 314 14.64 1.98 -5.58
CA MET A 314 13.26 2.06 -5.10
C MET A 314 13.10 3.17 -4.05
N TYR A 315 13.96 3.20 -3.04
CA TYR A 315 13.95 4.25 -2.01
C TYR A 315 14.11 5.67 -2.58
N ASN A 316 15.02 5.83 -3.55
CA ASN A 316 15.31 7.11 -4.17
C ASN A 316 14.12 7.61 -5.03
N ILE A 317 13.54 6.73 -5.86
CA ILE A 317 12.42 7.11 -6.74
C ILE A 317 11.10 7.31 -5.99
N TYR A 318 10.90 6.61 -4.86
CA TYR A 318 9.73 6.82 -3.99
C TYR A 318 9.85 8.06 -3.09
N GLY A 319 10.93 8.84 -3.22
CA GLY A 319 11.08 10.11 -2.50
C GLY A 319 11.47 9.94 -1.05
N ASN A 320 12.42 9.05 -0.75
CA ASN A 320 12.88 8.67 0.59
C ASN A 320 11.91 7.76 1.36
N TYR A 321 11.25 6.86 0.64
CA TYR A 321 10.29 5.92 1.21
C TYR A 321 10.63 4.50 0.79
N MET A 322 10.66 3.58 1.76
CA MET A 322 10.77 2.15 1.51
C MET A 322 9.43 1.48 1.85
N PRO A 323 8.85 0.67 0.96
CA PRO A 323 7.62 -0.06 1.24
C PRO A 323 7.71 -0.95 2.50
N PRO A 324 6.61 -1.15 3.23
CA PRO A 324 6.57 -2.05 4.37
C PRO A 324 6.65 -3.52 3.92
N ASN A 325 7.64 -4.26 4.41
CA ASN A 325 7.87 -5.67 4.08
C ASN A 325 7.87 -6.58 5.34
N PRO A 326 6.69 -6.80 5.98
CA PRO A 326 6.61 -7.55 7.22
C PRO A 326 7.13 -8.98 7.05
N ASN A 327 7.89 -9.45 8.04
CA ASN A 327 8.45 -10.82 8.11
C ASN A 327 9.37 -11.20 6.94
N CYS A 328 10.03 -10.23 6.29
CA CYS A 328 10.89 -10.45 5.13
C CYS A 328 12.35 -10.84 5.47
N ASN A 329 12.67 -11.15 6.74
CA ASN A 329 14.02 -11.57 7.12
C ASN A 329 13.97 -12.74 8.12
N PRO A 330 14.54 -13.93 7.78
CA PRO A 330 15.14 -14.26 6.48
C PRO A 330 14.07 -14.46 5.39
N HIS A 331 14.43 -14.21 4.14
CA HIS A 331 13.60 -14.48 2.97
C HIS A 331 14.28 -15.43 1.98
N THR A 332 13.49 -15.98 1.05
CA THR A 332 13.97 -16.87 -0.02
C THR A 332 13.12 -16.70 -1.27
N ILE A 333 13.76 -16.73 -2.44
CA ILE A 333 13.15 -16.50 -3.76
C ILE A 333 11.80 -17.22 -3.98
N PRO A 334 11.66 -18.51 -3.67
CA PRO A 334 10.43 -19.25 -3.99
C PRO A 334 9.29 -19.16 -2.97
N ALA A 335 9.53 -18.61 -1.77
CA ALA A 335 8.61 -18.74 -0.63
C ALA A 335 7.72 -17.51 -0.44
N ALA A 336 6.44 -17.72 -0.11
CA ALA A 336 5.49 -16.66 0.22
C ALA A 336 5.65 -16.23 1.69
N LEU A 337 6.09 -14.98 1.91
CA LEU A 337 6.27 -14.42 3.25
C LEU A 337 5.27 -13.30 3.56
N SER A 338 5.22 -12.30 2.70
CA SER A 338 4.21 -11.25 2.68
C SER A 338 4.18 -10.57 1.30
N ALA A 339 3.05 -9.97 0.94
CA ALA A 339 2.93 -9.22 -0.31
C ALA A 339 3.97 -8.09 -0.45
N GLY A 340 4.27 -7.41 0.67
CA GLY A 340 5.29 -6.36 0.69
C GLY A 340 6.70 -6.90 0.46
N CYS A 341 7.04 -8.05 1.06
CA CYS A 341 8.32 -8.73 0.80
C CYS A 341 8.45 -9.16 -0.66
N GLY A 342 7.40 -9.78 -1.22
CA GLY A 342 7.34 -10.18 -2.62
C GLY A 342 7.58 -9.00 -3.57
N TRP A 343 7.00 -7.84 -3.28
CA TRP A 343 7.20 -6.62 -4.07
C TRP A 343 8.61 -6.03 -3.92
N THR A 344 9.08 -5.79 -2.70
CA THR A 344 10.38 -5.11 -2.48
C THR A 344 11.54 -5.94 -3.02
N GLU A 345 11.56 -7.24 -2.72
CA GLU A 345 12.64 -8.12 -3.15
C GLU A 345 12.48 -8.50 -4.63
N GLY A 346 11.25 -8.75 -5.09
CA GLY A 346 10.98 -9.15 -6.47
C GLY A 346 11.28 -8.04 -7.48
N TRP A 347 11.03 -6.78 -7.12
CA TRP A 347 11.41 -5.64 -7.98
C TRP A 347 12.93 -5.45 -8.07
N ALA A 348 13.66 -5.63 -6.95
CA ALA A 348 15.12 -5.55 -6.92
C ALA A 348 15.78 -6.68 -7.75
N GLU A 349 15.21 -7.89 -7.67
CA GLU A 349 15.57 -9.03 -8.52
C GLU A 349 15.32 -8.77 -10.00
N PHE A 350 14.13 -8.25 -10.32
CA PHE A 350 13.77 -7.88 -11.69
C PHE A 350 14.72 -6.83 -12.26
N LEU A 351 14.99 -5.73 -11.54
CA LEU A 351 15.90 -4.69 -12.02
C LEU A 351 17.28 -5.27 -12.34
N THR A 352 17.77 -6.15 -11.47
CA THR A 352 19.04 -6.84 -11.69
C THR A 352 19.01 -7.70 -12.95
N SER A 353 17.92 -8.44 -13.15
CA SER A 353 17.69 -9.27 -14.34
C SER A 353 17.65 -8.43 -15.61
N ALA A 354 16.93 -7.29 -15.60
CA ALA A 354 16.84 -6.35 -16.71
C ALA A 354 18.20 -5.70 -17.05
N VAL A 355 18.97 -5.26 -16.04
CA VAL A 355 20.34 -4.72 -16.22
C VAL A 355 21.28 -5.76 -16.84
N ASN A 356 21.15 -7.01 -16.40
CA ASN A 356 21.99 -8.12 -16.87
C ASN A 356 21.50 -8.73 -18.18
N ASN A 357 20.28 -8.40 -18.60
CA ASN A 357 19.55 -9.08 -19.68
C ASN A 357 19.60 -10.60 -19.50
N SER A 358 19.25 -11.07 -18.30
CA SER A 358 19.29 -12.48 -17.90
C SER A 358 18.24 -12.72 -16.81
N PRO A 359 17.35 -13.72 -16.95
CA PRO A 359 16.36 -14.08 -15.93
C PRO A 359 16.97 -14.87 -14.76
N THR A 360 18.25 -15.23 -14.85
CA THR A 360 18.89 -16.09 -13.87
C THR A 360 19.52 -15.30 -12.73
N PHE A 361 19.10 -15.60 -11.50
CA PHE A 361 19.79 -15.18 -10.28
C PHE A 361 21.03 -16.05 -10.03
N TYR A 362 22.13 -15.43 -9.59
CA TYR A 362 23.38 -16.12 -9.29
C TYR A 362 23.89 -15.80 -7.88
N TRP A 363 24.11 -16.84 -7.07
CA TRP A 363 24.74 -16.70 -5.76
C TRP A 363 26.27 -16.62 -5.87
N PRO A 364 26.97 -16.05 -4.86
CA PRO A 364 28.43 -16.05 -4.79
C PRO A 364 29.07 -17.45 -4.80
N SER A 365 28.30 -18.50 -4.47
CA SER A 365 28.72 -19.89 -4.56
C SER A 365 28.82 -20.42 -5.99
N GLY A 366 28.30 -19.68 -6.98
CA GLY A 366 28.10 -20.14 -8.35
C GLY A 366 26.80 -20.95 -8.55
N ALA A 367 26.00 -21.16 -7.50
CA ALA A 367 24.64 -21.66 -7.68
C ALA A 367 23.81 -20.64 -8.46
N SER A 368 22.79 -21.11 -9.17
CA SER A 368 21.91 -20.27 -9.99
C SER A 368 20.46 -20.72 -9.89
N LEU A 369 19.53 -19.78 -10.10
CA LEU A 369 18.10 -20.02 -10.12
C LEU A 369 17.49 -19.22 -11.26
N ASP A 370 16.73 -19.90 -12.10
CA ASP A 370 15.96 -19.29 -13.18
C ASP A 370 14.67 -18.70 -12.62
N LEU A 371 14.42 -17.41 -12.86
CA LEU A 371 13.23 -16.69 -12.38
C LEU A 371 12.08 -16.71 -13.39
N GLU A 372 12.33 -17.06 -14.65
CA GLU A 372 11.38 -17.02 -15.77
C GLU A 372 10.67 -18.38 -15.93
N TYR A 373 11.44 -19.47 -15.85
CA TYR A 373 10.89 -20.83 -15.99
C TYR A 373 9.83 -21.26 -14.94
N PRO A 374 9.90 -20.86 -13.65
CA PRO A 374 8.92 -21.29 -12.65
C PRO A 374 7.50 -20.85 -12.98
N THR A 375 6.60 -21.82 -13.17
CA THR A 375 5.16 -21.60 -13.39
C THR A 375 4.29 -22.42 -12.42
N TRP A 376 3.01 -22.61 -12.73
CA TRP A 376 2.04 -23.40 -11.97
C TRP A 376 2.54 -24.82 -11.71
N GLY A 377 2.53 -25.23 -10.44
CA GLY A 377 2.90 -26.59 -10.04
C GLY A 377 4.42 -26.86 -10.03
N THR A 378 5.24 -25.83 -10.22
CA THR A 378 6.70 -25.95 -10.04
C THR A 378 7.02 -26.37 -8.60
N PHE A 379 7.76 -27.46 -8.45
CA PHE A 379 8.05 -28.03 -7.13
C PHE A 379 8.91 -27.07 -6.30
N GLY A 380 8.47 -26.80 -5.07
CA GLY A 380 9.21 -25.95 -4.12
C GLY A 380 8.96 -24.45 -4.30
N TRP A 381 7.97 -24.05 -5.11
CA TRP A 381 7.56 -22.67 -5.31
C TRP A 381 6.13 -22.45 -4.84
N ASP A 382 5.92 -21.42 -4.02
CA ASP A 382 4.58 -20.94 -3.68
C ASP A 382 3.99 -20.17 -4.88
N ASN A 383 2.66 -20.03 -4.91
CA ASN A 383 1.94 -19.31 -5.96
C ASN A 383 1.50 -17.91 -5.46
N GLY A 384 1.17 -17.02 -6.40
CA GLY A 384 0.67 -15.68 -6.10
C GLY A 384 1.77 -14.61 -6.10
N ASP A 385 1.44 -13.43 -5.60
CA ASP A 385 2.28 -12.22 -5.61
C ASP A 385 3.09 -12.01 -4.31
N TRP A 386 3.15 -13.02 -3.45
CA TRP A 386 3.90 -13.00 -2.19
C TRP A 386 5.34 -13.52 -2.31
N PRO A 387 5.66 -14.50 -3.17
CA PRO A 387 7.04 -14.90 -3.40
C PRO A 387 7.75 -13.91 -4.32
N GLU A 388 8.92 -13.43 -3.91
CA GLU A 388 9.73 -12.46 -4.66
C GLU A 388 10.09 -12.96 -6.06
N GLY A 389 10.35 -14.25 -6.23
CA GLY A 389 10.67 -14.82 -7.54
C GLY A 389 9.47 -14.81 -8.50
N ARG A 390 8.22 -14.88 -8.01
CA ARG A 390 7.03 -14.76 -8.87
C ARG A 390 6.84 -13.33 -9.35
N VAL A 391 7.09 -12.36 -8.49
CA VAL A 391 7.06 -10.94 -8.86
C VAL A 391 8.19 -10.63 -9.85
N ALA A 392 9.41 -11.11 -9.58
CA ALA A 392 10.55 -10.89 -10.45
C ALA A 392 10.36 -11.48 -11.85
N GLY A 393 9.89 -12.74 -11.92
CA GLY A 393 9.56 -13.41 -13.18
C GLY A 393 8.43 -12.69 -13.93
N ALA A 394 7.36 -12.27 -13.24
CA ALA A 394 6.27 -11.55 -13.88
C ALA A 394 6.71 -10.22 -14.51
N LEU A 395 7.58 -9.47 -13.83
CA LEU A 395 8.13 -8.22 -14.38
C LEU A 395 9.14 -8.49 -15.50
N TRP A 396 9.88 -9.59 -15.41
CA TRP A 396 10.79 -10.05 -16.46
C TRP A 396 10.01 -10.38 -17.74
N ASP A 397 8.97 -11.20 -17.67
CA ASP A 397 8.12 -11.57 -18.81
C ASP A 397 7.45 -10.35 -19.45
N ILE A 398 7.06 -9.34 -18.66
CA ILE A 398 6.56 -8.07 -19.20
C ILE A 398 7.65 -7.33 -20.00
N TYR A 399 8.89 -7.37 -19.50
CA TYR A 399 10.02 -6.62 -20.03
C TYR A 399 10.65 -7.26 -21.27
N ASP A 400 10.85 -8.57 -21.23
CA ASP A 400 11.60 -9.31 -22.21
C ASP A 400 10.72 -9.62 -23.43
N ALA A 401 11.31 -10.13 -24.51
CA ALA A 401 10.61 -10.34 -25.78
C ALA A 401 10.70 -11.80 -26.27
N ASN A 402 11.31 -12.68 -25.48
CA ASN A 402 11.53 -14.06 -25.85
C ASN A 402 10.40 -14.92 -25.31
N ASN A 403 9.38 -15.12 -26.15
CA ASN A 403 8.24 -15.96 -25.78
C ASN A 403 8.66 -17.38 -25.34
N ASP A 404 8.42 -17.75 -24.09
CA ASP A 404 8.67 -19.06 -23.49
C ASP A 404 7.41 -19.75 -22.92
N GLY A 405 6.22 -19.20 -23.16
CA GLY A 405 4.95 -19.78 -22.73
C GLY A 405 3.72 -18.98 -23.16
N ASP A 406 2.95 -18.54 -22.16
CA ASP A 406 1.78 -17.67 -22.25
C ASP A 406 2.17 -16.18 -22.37
N ASP A 407 3.46 -15.86 -22.25
CA ASP A 407 4.17 -14.57 -22.37
C ASP A 407 4.17 -13.97 -23.80
N THR A 408 2.97 -13.80 -24.33
CA THR A 408 2.78 -13.26 -25.69
C THR A 408 2.96 -11.75 -25.79
N TYR A 409 3.22 -11.08 -24.67
CA TYR A 409 3.43 -9.64 -24.56
C TYR A 409 4.88 -9.32 -24.28
N SER A 410 5.33 -8.20 -24.82
CA SER A 410 6.58 -7.57 -24.45
C SER A 410 6.33 -6.09 -24.48
N ASP A 411 6.73 -5.39 -23.42
CA ASP A 411 6.80 -3.94 -23.44
C ASP A 411 7.83 -3.43 -24.46
N GLY A 412 8.74 -4.31 -24.90
CA GLY A 412 9.80 -4.05 -25.86
C GLY A 412 10.87 -3.09 -25.34
N ALA A 413 10.71 -2.58 -24.10
CA ALA A 413 11.62 -1.70 -23.40
C ALA A 413 11.23 -1.55 -21.91
N PHE A 414 12.15 -1.05 -21.08
CA PHE A 414 11.93 -0.78 -19.65
C PHE A 414 11.00 0.43 -19.36
N VAL A 415 10.47 1.09 -20.39
CA VAL A 415 9.84 2.42 -20.26
C VAL A 415 8.51 2.40 -19.52
N ASN A 416 7.60 1.46 -19.76
CA ASN A 416 6.31 1.47 -19.05
C ASN A 416 6.45 0.93 -17.63
N LEU A 417 7.32 -0.06 -17.42
CA LEU A 417 7.70 -0.52 -16.08
C LEU A 417 8.30 0.64 -15.26
N TRP A 418 9.23 1.40 -15.85
CA TRP A 418 9.80 2.58 -15.22
C TRP A 418 8.78 3.70 -15.02
N ASP A 419 7.88 3.92 -15.97
CA ASP A 419 6.81 4.92 -15.88
C ASP A 419 5.91 4.68 -14.65
N VAL A 420 5.56 3.42 -14.38
CA VAL A 420 4.81 3.06 -13.16
C VAL A 420 5.71 3.23 -11.93
N SER A 421 6.86 2.55 -11.87
CA SER A 421 7.72 2.57 -10.68
C SER A 421 8.25 3.95 -10.32
N TYR A 422 8.45 4.86 -11.27
CA TYR A 422 8.93 6.22 -10.98
C TYR A 422 7.82 7.16 -10.51
N ASN A 423 6.58 6.95 -10.97
CA ASN A 423 5.48 7.88 -10.71
C ASN A 423 4.46 7.36 -9.68
N ALA A 424 4.66 6.15 -9.15
CA ALA A 424 3.83 5.54 -8.13
C ALA A 424 4.71 4.97 -7.00
N ASN A 425 4.24 5.12 -5.76
CA ASN A 425 4.90 4.59 -4.57
C ASN A 425 4.18 3.31 -4.12
N ASP A 426 4.40 2.23 -4.86
CA ASP A 426 3.71 0.95 -4.68
C ASP A 426 4.22 0.20 -3.44
N ASN A 427 3.31 -0.31 -2.62
CA ASN A 427 3.68 -1.10 -1.45
C ASN A 427 3.71 -2.60 -1.72
N VAL A 428 2.93 -3.04 -2.69
CA VAL A 428 2.75 -4.44 -3.09
C VAL A 428 2.59 -4.54 -4.61
N MET A 429 2.77 -5.73 -5.18
CA MET A 429 2.58 -5.98 -6.61
C MET A 429 1.17 -5.60 -7.12
N ALA A 430 0.14 -5.75 -6.26
CA ALA A 430 -1.22 -5.34 -6.61
C ALA A 430 -1.36 -3.82 -6.82
N ASP A 431 -0.63 -3.00 -6.05
CA ASP A 431 -0.59 -1.54 -6.22
C ASP A 431 0.07 -1.18 -7.55
N PHE A 432 1.21 -1.82 -7.84
CA PHE A 432 1.92 -1.64 -9.11
C PHE A 432 1.02 -2.01 -10.29
N TRP A 433 0.33 -3.15 -10.23
CA TRP A 433 -0.59 -3.56 -11.28
C TRP A 433 -1.76 -2.58 -11.43
N TYR A 434 -2.28 -2.03 -10.33
CA TYR A 434 -3.27 -0.95 -10.40
C TYR A 434 -2.73 0.28 -11.14
N HIS A 435 -1.54 0.76 -10.76
CA HIS A 435 -0.91 1.92 -11.39
C HIS A 435 -0.53 1.67 -12.84
N TRP A 436 -0.16 0.44 -13.21
CA TRP A 436 -0.01 0.02 -14.59
C TRP A 436 -1.30 0.30 -15.40
N LEU A 437 -2.44 -0.16 -14.89
CA LEU A 437 -3.74 0.02 -15.55
C LEU A 437 -4.17 1.49 -15.64
N VAL A 438 -4.12 2.26 -14.53
CA VAL A 438 -4.62 3.64 -14.54
C VAL A 438 -3.73 4.61 -15.31
N ARG A 439 -2.47 4.23 -15.55
CA ARG A 439 -1.56 4.98 -16.43
C ARG A 439 -1.74 4.66 -17.91
N GLY A 440 -2.68 3.75 -18.23
CA GLY A 440 -3.09 3.44 -19.59
C GLY A 440 -2.25 2.36 -20.27
N HIS A 441 -1.46 1.60 -19.50
CA HIS A 441 -0.69 0.48 -20.03
C HIS A 441 -1.60 -0.71 -20.34
N SER A 442 -1.19 -1.53 -21.32
CA SER A 442 -2.03 -2.60 -21.89
C SER A 442 -2.41 -3.66 -20.84
N ASN A 443 -3.60 -4.23 -20.94
CA ASN A 443 -4.06 -5.34 -20.09
C ASN A 443 -4.92 -6.36 -20.85
N VAL A 444 -4.78 -6.40 -22.18
CA VAL A 444 -5.59 -7.27 -23.03
C VAL A 444 -5.40 -8.74 -22.62
N SER A 445 -6.41 -9.58 -22.86
CA SER A 445 -6.44 -11.00 -22.43
C SER A 445 -5.36 -11.91 -23.06
N TRP A 446 -4.44 -11.34 -23.84
CA TRP A 446 -3.23 -11.94 -24.42
C TRP A 446 -2.05 -10.96 -24.30
N GLY A 447 -2.04 -10.19 -23.21
CA GLY A 447 -1.15 -9.07 -22.90
C GLY A 447 -0.38 -9.33 -21.60
N PRO A 448 0.08 -8.28 -20.88
CA PRO A 448 0.90 -8.45 -19.67
C PRO A 448 0.21 -9.14 -18.50
N ILE A 449 -1.12 -9.24 -18.54
CA ILE A 449 -1.88 -10.06 -17.59
C ILE A 449 -1.61 -11.57 -17.76
N MET A 450 -1.13 -11.97 -18.95
CA MET A 450 -0.75 -13.36 -19.21
C MET A 450 0.58 -13.69 -18.55
N ASP A 451 1.55 -12.79 -18.67
CA ASP A 451 2.89 -12.81 -18.08
C ASP A 451 2.81 -12.96 -16.54
N LEU A 452 1.95 -12.17 -15.89
CA LEU A 452 1.65 -12.32 -14.46
C LEU A 452 1.12 -13.72 -14.12
N TYR A 453 0.15 -14.19 -14.90
CA TYR A 453 -0.47 -15.49 -14.64
C TYR A 453 0.47 -16.66 -14.92
N GLN A 454 1.35 -16.57 -15.91
CA GLN A 454 2.42 -17.55 -16.13
C GLN A 454 3.27 -17.70 -14.87
N ASN A 455 3.58 -16.57 -14.25
CA ASN A 455 4.25 -16.49 -12.95
C ASN A 455 3.34 -16.74 -11.75
N THR A 456 2.17 -17.35 -11.95
CA THR A 456 1.19 -17.73 -10.92
C THR A 456 0.55 -16.57 -10.14
N ILE A 457 0.73 -15.33 -10.63
CA ILE A 457 0.03 -14.13 -10.16
C ILE A 457 -1.28 -14.02 -10.92
N ASN A 458 -2.37 -14.49 -10.30
CA ASN A 458 -3.67 -14.52 -10.97
C ASN A 458 -4.50 -13.27 -10.69
N TYR A 459 -4.30 -12.22 -11.48
CA TYR A 459 -5.20 -11.06 -11.53
C TYR A 459 -6.24 -11.15 -12.68
N ARG A 460 -6.33 -12.30 -13.35
CA ARG A 460 -7.30 -12.55 -14.45
C ARG A 460 -8.73 -12.75 -13.93
N GLY A 461 -8.88 -13.12 -12.66
CA GLY A 461 -10.17 -13.44 -12.02
C GLY A 461 -10.67 -12.36 -11.07
N GLY A 462 -10.36 -11.09 -11.32
CA GLY A 462 -10.75 -10.01 -10.41
C GLY A 462 -9.93 -9.92 -9.12
N PRO A 463 -10.32 -9.04 -8.18
CA PRO A 463 -9.73 -8.97 -6.85
C PRO A 463 -9.82 -10.32 -6.11
N PHE A 464 -8.98 -10.55 -5.10
CA PHE A 464 -8.95 -11.88 -4.43
C PHE A 464 -10.28 -12.25 -3.74
N ASN A 465 -11.13 -11.27 -3.45
CA ASN A 465 -12.45 -11.45 -2.84
C ASN A 465 -13.60 -11.31 -3.85
N ASP A 466 -13.31 -11.43 -5.15
CA ASP A 466 -14.29 -11.40 -6.25
C ASP A 466 -15.33 -12.53 -6.15
N ASP A 467 -14.90 -13.70 -5.66
CA ASP A 467 -15.79 -14.85 -5.49
C ASP A 467 -16.34 -14.94 -4.05
N PHE A 468 -17.59 -15.40 -3.89
CA PHE A 468 -18.19 -15.66 -2.58
C PHE A 468 -17.35 -16.61 -1.72
N ALA A 469 -16.73 -17.62 -2.34
CA ALA A 469 -15.92 -18.61 -1.64
C ALA A 469 -14.65 -18.00 -1.01
N SER A 470 -14.19 -16.86 -1.52
CA SER A 470 -13.04 -16.10 -1.06
C SER A 470 -13.44 -14.80 -0.36
N ALA A 471 -14.69 -14.70 0.11
CA ALA A 471 -15.19 -13.53 0.82
C ALA A 471 -14.26 -13.13 1.97
N TRP A 472 -13.81 -11.88 1.98
CA TRP A 472 -12.88 -11.39 3.00
C TRP A 472 -13.57 -11.30 4.36
N GLY A 473 -13.11 -12.12 5.33
CA GLY A 473 -13.46 -11.97 6.74
C GLY A 473 -13.04 -10.63 7.37
N ILE A 474 -14.03 -9.78 7.67
CA ILE A 474 -13.89 -8.60 8.53
C ILE A 474 -13.75 -9.07 9.98
N GLY A 475 -12.59 -8.83 10.59
CA GLY A 475 -12.29 -9.32 11.94
C GLY A 475 -12.97 -8.54 13.07
N SER A 476 -13.15 -7.22 12.90
CA SER A 476 -13.75 -6.34 13.91
C SER A 476 -14.27 -5.04 13.27
N VAL A 477 -15.23 -4.40 13.91
CA VAL A 477 -15.69 -3.04 13.56
C VAL A 477 -15.23 -2.00 14.61
N PRO A 478 -15.01 -0.72 14.24
CA PRO A 478 -15.16 -0.15 12.90
C PRO A 478 -14.14 -0.71 11.92
N PHE A 479 -14.61 -1.13 10.75
CA PHE A 479 -13.79 -1.55 9.63
C PHE A 479 -13.81 -0.44 8.58
N ALA A 480 -12.65 -0.12 8.02
CA ALA A 480 -12.54 0.80 6.91
C ALA A 480 -11.46 0.31 5.94
N TRP A 481 -11.82 0.26 4.66
CA TRP A 481 -10.91 0.05 3.56
C TRP A 481 -11.05 1.21 2.59
N ASN A 482 -9.93 1.79 2.14
CA ASN A 482 -9.94 2.89 1.20
C ASN A 482 -9.13 2.51 -0.04
N GLY A 483 -9.76 2.58 -1.21
CA GLY A 483 -9.09 2.37 -2.50
C GLY A 483 -8.88 0.90 -2.90
N TRP A 484 -9.80 0.00 -2.57
CA TRP A 484 -9.77 -1.39 -3.06
C TRP A 484 -10.04 -1.45 -4.57
N ASN A 485 -9.17 -2.09 -5.35
CA ASN A 485 -9.35 -2.13 -6.80
C ASN A 485 -10.26 -3.27 -7.25
N THR A 486 -11.43 -2.89 -7.76
CA THR A 486 -12.50 -3.80 -8.22
C THR A 486 -12.67 -3.78 -9.75
N ILE A 487 -11.75 -3.15 -10.48
CA ILE A 487 -11.92 -2.92 -11.93
C ILE A 487 -12.07 -4.20 -12.75
N ASN A 488 -11.44 -5.28 -12.28
CA ASN A 488 -11.47 -6.60 -12.90
C ASN A 488 -12.41 -7.58 -12.20
N ALA A 489 -13.20 -7.13 -11.21
CA ALA A 489 -14.20 -7.96 -10.59
C ALA A 489 -15.08 -8.62 -11.65
N THR A 490 -15.41 -9.87 -11.43
CA THR A 490 -16.24 -10.71 -12.28
C THR A 490 -17.56 -10.99 -11.57
N THR A 491 -18.49 -11.59 -12.28
CA THR A 491 -19.78 -11.98 -11.68
C THR A 491 -19.85 -13.48 -11.68
N GLN A 492 -20.04 -14.08 -10.50
CA GLN A 492 -20.31 -15.49 -10.45
C GLN A 492 -21.72 -15.74 -11.01
N GLY A 493 -21.88 -16.80 -11.79
CA GLY A 493 -23.16 -17.09 -12.48
C GLY A 493 -24.36 -17.31 -11.56
N ASN A 494 -24.11 -17.44 -10.25
CA ASN A 494 -25.08 -17.65 -9.20
C ASN A 494 -25.01 -16.60 -8.07
N ASP A 495 -24.42 -15.43 -8.33
CA ASP A 495 -24.60 -14.26 -7.47
C ASP A 495 -26.10 -14.00 -7.24
N PRO A 496 -26.51 -13.70 -5.99
CA PRO A 496 -27.90 -13.50 -5.66
C PRO A 496 -28.43 -12.20 -6.29
N PRO A 497 -29.67 -12.17 -6.79
CA PRO A 497 -30.24 -10.95 -7.33
C PRO A 497 -30.55 -9.95 -6.21
N THR A 498 -30.06 -8.71 -6.32
CA THR A 498 -30.45 -7.60 -5.43
C THR A 498 -31.75 -6.93 -5.89
N THR A 499 -32.47 -6.26 -4.98
CA THR A 499 -33.77 -5.60 -5.25
C THR A 499 -33.71 -4.08 -5.34
N CYS A 500 -32.60 -3.46 -4.93
CA CYS A 500 -32.42 -2.00 -4.86
C CYS A 500 -31.85 -1.41 -6.14
N ALA A 501 -31.17 -2.18 -6.99
CA ALA A 501 -30.71 -1.73 -8.30
C ALA A 501 -31.81 -1.96 -9.35
N SER A 502 -32.47 -0.89 -9.80
CA SER A 502 -33.60 -1.00 -10.74
C SER A 502 -33.14 -1.04 -12.21
N GLY A 503 -33.53 -2.10 -12.94
CA GLY A 503 -33.38 -2.19 -14.40
C GLY A 503 -32.46 -3.32 -14.87
N SER A 504 -33.04 -4.50 -15.13
CA SER A 504 -32.34 -5.75 -15.46
C SER A 504 -31.46 -6.25 -14.31
N TYR A 505 -31.96 -7.26 -13.61
CA TYR A 505 -31.30 -8.00 -12.52
C TYR A 505 -29.77 -7.95 -12.57
N PRO A 506 -29.08 -7.57 -11.47
CA PRO A 506 -27.62 -7.40 -11.39
C PRO A 506 -26.78 -8.68 -11.58
N ARG A 507 -27.34 -9.75 -12.17
CA ARG A 507 -26.51 -10.74 -12.86
C ARG A 507 -25.66 -9.98 -13.87
N GLN A 508 -24.36 -9.80 -13.57
CA GLN A 508 -23.29 -9.10 -14.32
C GLN A 508 -22.78 -7.78 -13.72
N SER A 509 -23.06 -7.50 -12.46
CA SER A 509 -22.64 -6.24 -11.79
C SER A 509 -21.25 -6.27 -11.15
N ARG A 510 -20.52 -7.38 -11.30
CA ARG A 510 -19.12 -7.60 -10.89
C ARG A 510 -18.92 -7.36 -9.40
N SER A 511 -18.94 -8.44 -8.62
CA SER A 511 -19.17 -8.38 -7.18
C SER A 511 -17.90 -8.69 -6.40
N ASP A 512 -17.69 -7.94 -5.32
CA ASP A 512 -16.70 -8.25 -4.30
C ASP A 512 -17.42 -8.67 -3.02
N TRP A 513 -16.89 -9.70 -2.37
CA TRP A 513 -17.50 -10.33 -1.22
C TRP A 513 -16.68 -10.12 0.05
N TYR A 514 -17.39 -9.80 1.14
CA TYR A 514 -16.86 -9.75 2.50
C TYR A 514 -17.72 -10.65 3.38
N SER A 515 -17.15 -11.17 4.46
CA SER A 515 -17.88 -11.88 5.49
C SER A 515 -17.66 -11.22 6.84
N TYR A 516 -18.70 -11.14 7.65
CA TYR A 516 -18.63 -10.55 8.98
C TYR A 516 -19.51 -11.34 9.94
N THR A 517 -18.92 -11.77 11.06
CA THR A 517 -19.66 -12.41 12.15
C THR A 517 -19.65 -11.44 13.33
N PRO A 518 -20.67 -10.58 13.50
CA PRO A 518 -20.71 -9.65 14.61
C PRO A 518 -20.64 -10.41 15.94
N PRO A 519 -19.84 -9.93 16.91
CA PRO A 519 -19.79 -10.55 18.23
C PRO A 519 -21.07 -10.28 19.05
N ILE A 520 -21.85 -9.28 18.64
CA ILE A 520 -23.01 -8.75 19.35
C ILE A 520 -24.13 -8.39 18.37
N THR A 521 -25.39 -8.47 18.82
CA THR A 521 -26.52 -7.95 18.02
C THR A 521 -26.51 -6.42 18.04
N GLY A 522 -26.78 -5.79 16.90
CA GLY A 522 -26.86 -4.33 16.79
C GLY A 522 -27.21 -3.85 15.38
N ASN A 523 -27.41 -2.54 15.22
CA ASN A 523 -27.63 -1.91 13.92
C ASN A 523 -26.29 -1.46 13.34
N TYR A 524 -25.97 -1.89 12.13
CA TYR A 524 -24.71 -1.59 11.47
C TYR A 524 -24.94 -0.70 10.26
N ASN A 525 -24.06 0.28 10.06
CA ASN A 525 -23.96 1.00 8.79
C ASN A 525 -22.84 0.37 7.96
N ILE A 526 -23.19 -0.04 6.74
CA ILE A 526 -22.28 -0.53 5.71
C ILE A 526 -22.35 0.47 4.58
N ASN A 527 -21.28 1.22 4.34
CA ASN A 527 -21.27 2.25 3.28
C ASN A 527 -20.01 2.18 2.42
N THR A 528 -20.14 2.69 1.20
CA THR A 528 -19.07 2.75 0.21
C THR A 528 -18.64 4.18 -0.12
N ILE A 529 -18.87 5.10 0.82
CA ILE A 529 -18.70 6.54 0.61
C ILE A 529 -17.23 6.86 0.25
N GLY A 530 -17.07 7.61 -0.84
CA GLY A 530 -15.76 7.99 -1.37
C GLY A 530 -15.20 7.03 -2.42
N SER A 531 -15.91 5.95 -2.77
CA SER A 531 -15.62 5.15 -3.96
C SER A 531 -15.68 6.02 -5.22
N ASN A 532 -14.90 5.67 -6.25
CA ASN A 532 -14.81 6.44 -7.49
C ASN A 532 -15.71 5.91 -8.63
N TYR A 533 -16.61 4.97 -8.31
CA TYR A 533 -17.55 4.36 -9.23
C TYR A 533 -18.93 4.24 -8.56
N ASP A 534 -19.94 3.97 -9.38
CA ASP A 534 -21.32 3.78 -8.96
C ASP A 534 -21.46 2.41 -8.27
N THR A 535 -21.70 2.40 -6.97
CA THR A 535 -21.70 1.18 -6.14
C THR A 535 -23.10 0.73 -5.79
N VAL A 536 -23.28 -0.58 -5.58
CA VAL A 536 -24.43 -1.16 -4.89
C VAL A 536 -23.92 -2.00 -3.72
N VAL A 537 -24.47 -1.83 -2.52
CA VAL A 537 -24.20 -2.68 -1.35
C VAL A 537 -25.38 -3.60 -1.06
N ALA A 538 -25.12 -4.88 -0.81
CA ALA A 538 -26.12 -5.84 -0.32
C ALA A 538 -25.59 -6.66 0.85
N ALA A 539 -26.44 -6.93 1.83
CA ALA A 539 -26.13 -7.79 2.97
C ALA A 539 -26.98 -9.07 2.93
N TRP A 540 -26.32 -10.19 3.20
CA TRP A 540 -26.87 -11.54 3.09
C TRP A 540 -26.54 -12.38 4.32
N THR A 541 -27.33 -13.41 4.60
CA THR A 541 -26.98 -14.48 5.55
C THR A 541 -27.37 -15.85 4.99
N GLY A 542 -26.89 -16.93 5.59
CA GLY A 542 -27.13 -18.30 5.16
C GLY A 542 -25.91 -18.94 4.50
N SER A 543 -26.15 -19.81 3.53
CA SER A 543 -25.09 -20.54 2.81
C SER A 543 -25.18 -20.31 1.31
N TRP A 544 -24.07 -20.52 0.60
CA TRP A 544 -24.01 -20.31 -0.85
C TRP A 544 -25.13 -21.04 -1.60
N GLY A 545 -25.80 -20.33 -2.50
CA GLY A 545 -26.99 -20.83 -3.22
C GLY A 545 -28.30 -20.79 -2.44
N PHE A 546 -28.26 -20.46 -1.14
CA PHE A 546 -29.43 -20.31 -0.25
C PHE A 546 -29.31 -19.06 0.63
N LEU A 547 -28.74 -17.98 0.08
CA LEU A 547 -28.60 -16.71 0.79
C LEU A 547 -29.96 -16.03 0.98
N THR A 548 -30.15 -15.41 2.14
CA THR A 548 -31.32 -14.63 2.50
C THR A 548 -30.92 -13.16 2.61
N SER A 549 -31.55 -12.28 1.82
CA SER A 549 -31.29 -10.85 1.84
C SER A 549 -31.65 -10.23 3.19
N GLN A 550 -30.77 -9.38 3.72
CA GLN A 550 -30.99 -8.58 4.92
C GLN A 550 -31.29 -7.12 4.58
N GLY A 551 -30.88 -6.69 3.39
CA GLY A 551 -31.06 -5.34 2.90
C GLY A 551 -30.06 -5.06 1.78
N CYS A 552 -30.34 -4.02 1.00
CA CYS A 552 -29.40 -3.51 0.02
C CYS A 552 -29.68 -2.03 -0.25
N ASP A 553 -28.67 -1.31 -0.74
CA ASP A 553 -28.74 0.10 -1.11
C ASP A 553 -27.87 0.37 -2.35
N ASP A 554 -28.23 1.41 -3.10
CA ASP A 554 -27.59 1.84 -4.35
C ASP A 554 -26.95 3.23 -4.15
N ASP A 555 -27.75 4.24 -3.82
CA ASP A 555 -27.36 5.65 -3.91
C ASP A 555 -27.41 6.45 -2.59
N ALA A 556 -27.71 5.84 -1.43
CA ALA A 556 -27.95 6.60 -0.20
C ALA A 556 -26.69 7.25 0.40
N GLY A 557 -25.49 6.86 -0.05
CA GLY A 557 -24.21 7.46 0.35
C GLY A 557 -23.88 8.76 -0.39
N GLY A 558 -24.60 9.09 -1.46
CA GLY A 558 -24.34 10.26 -2.31
C GLY A 558 -23.17 10.04 -3.27
N ASN A 559 -23.04 10.91 -4.29
CA ASN A 559 -22.08 10.71 -5.39
C ASN A 559 -22.14 9.31 -6.03
N TRP A 560 -23.33 8.71 -6.11
CA TRP A 560 -23.54 7.35 -6.62
C TRP A 560 -22.90 6.24 -5.77
N THR A 561 -22.66 6.53 -4.49
CA THR A 561 -22.19 5.53 -3.53
C THR A 561 -23.32 5.10 -2.61
N SER A 562 -23.22 3.91 -2.03
CA SER A 562 -24.27 3.30 -1.23
C SER A 562 -24.04 3.45 0.27
N SER A 563 -25.12 3.41 1.04
CA SER A 563 -25.11 3.39 2.49
C SER A 563 -26.31 2.60 3.03
N LEU A 564 -26.04 1.42 3.58
CA LEU A 564 -27.04 0.50 4.11
C LEU A 564 -26.99 0.45 5.63
N ASN A 565 -28.11 0.77 6.28
CA ASN A 565 -28.34 0.49 7.69
C ASN A 565 -29.07 -0.85 7.83
N VAL A 566 -28.50 -1.79 8.58
CA VAL A 566 -29.03 -3.15 8.73
C VAL A 566 -28.78 -3.71 10.13
N THR A 567 -29.79 -4.38 10.70
CA THR A 567 -29.61 -5.11 11.97
C THR A 567 -28.91 -6.44 11.73
N LEU A 568 -27.77 -6.65 12.38
CA LEU A 568 -27.03 -7.90 12.35
C LEU A 568 -27.08 -8.56 13.73
N TYR A 569 -27.31 -9.88 13.76
CA TYR A 569 -27.41 -10.66 15.00
C TYR A 569 -26.08 -11.28 15.39
N GLY A 570 -25.71 -11.18 16.68
CA GLY A 570 -24.45 -11.70 17.21
C GLY A 570 -24.27 -13.19 16.95
N GLY A 571 -23.05 -13.59 16.55
CA GLY A 571 -22.69 -14.98 16.25
C GLY A 571 -23.24 -15.54 14.92
N THR A 572 -24.01 -14.75 14.17
CA THR A 572 -24.49 -15.12 12.82
C THR A 572 -23.53 -14.56 11.78
N THR A 573 -23.06 -15.38 10.84
CA THR A 573 -22.22 -14.88 9.74
C THR A 573 -23.10 -14.20 8.68
N TYR A 574 -22.71 -12.98 8.31
CA TYR A 574 -23.27 -12.21 7.22
C TYR A 574 -22.25 -12.09 6.10
N TYR A 575 -22.74 -12.02 4.87
CA TYR A 575 -21.96 -11.75 3.68
C TYR A 575 -22.37 -10.39 3.13
N ILE A 576 -21.39 -9.54 2.89
CA ILE A 576 -21.56 -8.21 2.34
C ILE A 576 -21.04 -8.27 0.91
N GLU A 577 -21.92 -7.97 -0.04
CA GLU A 577 -21.64 -7.96 -1.47
C GLU A 577 -21.60 -6.51 -1.93
N ILE A 578 -20.49 -6.08 -2.51
CA ILE A 578 -20.35 -4.77 -3.13
C ILE A 578 -20.24 -4.96 -4.63
N MET A 579 -21.06 -4.27 -5.39
CA MET A 579 -21.13 -4.39 -6.85
C MET A 579 -20.96 -3.03 -7.51
N SER A 580 -20.67 -3.02 -8.81
CA SER A 580 -20.86 -1.84 -9.66
C SER A 580 -22.29 -1.79 -10.18
N TYR A 581 -22.93 -0.62 -10.14
CA TYR A 581 -24.27 -0.47 -10.71
C TYR A 581 -24.28 -0.79 -12.22
N GLY A 582 -25.17 -1.70 -12.63
CA GLY A 582 -25.33 -2.11 -14.03
C GLY A 582 -24.35 -3.22 -14.48
N ASN A 583 -23.77 -3.06 -15.68
CA ASN A 583 -22.75 -3.97 -16.24
C ASN A 583 -21.49 -3.19 -16.63
N THR A 584 -21.09 -2.27 -15.75
CA THR A 584 -19.82 -1.54 -15.85
C THR A 584 -18.73 -2.26 -15.07
N ASN A 585 -17.47 -1.95 -15.38
CA ASN A 585 -16.37 -2.33 -14.52
C ASN A 585 -16.51 -1.60 -13.17
N GLY A 586 -16.02 -2.22 -12.09
CA GLY A 586 -15.81 -1.50 -10.83
C GLY A 586 -14.69 -0.46 -10.93
N GLY A 587 -14.27 0.04 -9.78
CA GLY A 587 -13.19 1.01 -9.64
C GLY A 587 -12.49 0.90 -8.29
N LEU A 588 -12.03 2.01 -7.75
CA LEU A 588 -11.56 2.11 -6.38
C LEU A 588 -12.75 2.16 -5.43
N GLN A 589 -12.91 1.08 -4.67
CA GLN A 589 -13.93 0.91 -3.66
C GLN A 589 -13.39 1.39 -2.31
N ASN A 590 -14.18 2.22 -1.64
CA ASN A 590 -14.08 2.38 -0.21
C ASN A 590 -15.17 1.53 0.43
N LEU A 591 -14.90 0.90 1.56
CA LEU A 591 -15.88 0.18 2.35
C LEU A 591 -15.70 0.55 3.82
N SER A 592 -16.79 0.95 4.48
CA SER A 592 -16.84 1.20 5.90
C SER A 592 -17.95 0.36 6.52
N VAL A 593 -17.65 -0.35 7.59
CA VAL A 593 -18.62 -1.10 8.40
C VAL A 593 -18.51 -0.64 9.84
N THR A 594 -19.56 -0.02 10.35
CA THR A 594 -19.60 0.56 11.70
C THR A 594 -20.84 0.08 12.44
N LEU A 595 -20.70 -0.24 13.72
CA LEU A 595 -21.85 -0.41 14.61
C LEU A 595 -22.39 0.98 14.95
N LEU A 596 -23.67 1.22 14.72
CA LEU A 596 -24.33 2.47 15.08
C LEU A 596 -24.75 2.44 16.56
N PRO A 597 -24.91 3.62 17.18
CA PRO A 597 -25.63 3.71 18.45
C PRO A 597 -27.05 3.11 18.35
N PRO A 598 -27.60 2.61 19.46
CA PRO A 598 -28.99 2.19 19.51
C PRO A 598 -29.95 3.32 19.10
N PRO A 599 -31.15 3.03 18.54
CA PRO A 599 -32.01 4.09 18.02
C PRO A 599 -32.58 5.05 19.07
N ASN A 600 -32.68 4.62 20.33
CA ASN A 600 -33.17 5.38 21.48
C ASN A 600 -32.02 6.01 22.31
N ASP A 601 -30.84 6.16 21.71
CA ASP A 601 -29.64 6.71 22.34
C ASP A 601 -29.81 8.17 22.80
N ASP A 602 -30.67 8.95 22.14
CA ASP A 602 -30.97 10.33 22.50
C ASP A 602 -32.41 10.48 22.98
N PHE A 603 -32.63 11.40 23.91
CA PHE A 603 -33.93 11.73 24.50
C PHE A 603 -35.05 11.93 23.46
N ASP A 604 -34.76 12.55 22.32
CA ASP A 604 -35.76 12.84 21.28
C ASP A 604 -36.24 11.58 20.54
N TYR A 605 -35.51 10.48 20.66
CA TYR A 605 -35.84 9.18 20.05
C TYR A 605 -36.22 8.11 21.09
N ALA A 606 -36.58 8.54 22.30
CA ALA A 606 -36.98 7.64 23.38
C ALA A 606 -38.09 6.67 22.95
N PHE A 607 -37.90 5.38 23.24
CA PHE A 607 -38.90 4.37 22.92
C PHE A 607 -40.13 4.46 23.83
N ALA A 608 -41.32 4.47 23.24
CA ALA A 608 -42.58 4.47 24.00
C ALA A 608 -42.82 3.10 24.65
N ALA A 609 -42.64 3.02 25.96
CA ALA A 609 -42.95 1.84 26.76
C ALA A 609 -44.46 1.78 27.06
N GLY A 610 -45.07 0.62 26.80
CA GLY A 610 -46.47 0.34 27.16
C GLY A 610 -46.66 -0.13 28.62
N ASP A 611 -47.88 -0.53 28.98
CA ASP A 611 -48.25 -0.99 30.32
C ASP A 611 -47.40 -2.17 30.84
N SER A 612 -47.01 -3.05 29.93
CA SER A 612 -46.00 -4.10 30.13
C SER A 612 -45.09 -4.10 28.91
N TYR A 613 -43.84 -3.78 29.12
CA TYR A 613 -42.86 -3.61 28.05
C TYR A 613 -41.55 -4.29 28.43
N VAL A 614 -40.95 -4.95 27.46
CA VAL A 614 -39.61 -5.54 27.57
C VAL A 614 -38.83 -5.17 26.32
N ASP A 615 -37.57 -4.84 26.51
CA ASP A 615 -36.66 -4.48 25.44
C ASP A 615 -35.28 -5.08 25.67
N TYR A 616 -34.68 -5.55 24.58
CA TYR A 616 -33.37 -6.19 24.58
C TYR A 616 -32.49 -5.42 23.61
N GLU A 617 -31.53 -4.68 24.16
CA GLU A 617 -30.76 -3.72 23.40
C GLU A 617 -29.27 -3.82 23.72
N ASN A 618 -28.44 -3.32 22.82
CA ASN A 618 -27.01 -3.24 23.03
C ASN A 618 -26.58 -1.78 23.15
N THR A 619 -26.10 -1.42 24.34
CA THR A 619 -25.68 -0.06 24.67
C THR A 619 -24.19 0.19 24.39
N GLY A 620 -23.47 -0.78 23.82
CA GLY A 620 -22.01 -0.70 23.57
C GLY A 620 -21.56 0.54 22.81
N ASN A 621 -22.37 1.01 21.86
CA ASN A 621 -22.13 2.22 21.08
C ASN A 621 -23.12 3.36 21.38
N ALA A 622 -23.92 3.24 22.43
CA ALA A 622 -24.72 4.36 22.91
C ALA A 622 -23.80 5.54 23.23
N THR A 623 -24.19 6.72 22.83
CA THR A 623 -23.49 7.95 23.15
C THR A 623 -24.07 8.56 24.42
N THR A 624 -23.66 9.77 24.72
CA THR A 624 -24.22 10.58 25.81
C THR A 624 -24.32 11.98 25.25
N THR A 625 -25.44 12.64 25.49
CA THR A 625 -25.58 14.05 25.10
C THR A 625 -25.22 14.98 26.25
N ASP A 626 -24.78 16.20 25.92
CA ASP A 626 -24.34 17.18 26.93
C ASP A 626 -25.46 17.53 27.93
N ASP A 627 -26.72 17.32 27.54
CA ASP A 627 -27.91 17.60 28.34
C ASP A 627 -28.54 16.37 29.01
N ASP A 628 -27.86 15.22 29.00
CA ASP A 628 -28.22 14.06 29.83
C ASP A 628 -28.16 14.46 31.33
N PRO A 629 -29.19 14.13 32.12
CA PRO A 629 -29.30 14.62 33.49
C PRO A 629 -28.41 13.84 34.47
N SER A 630 -28.00 14.51 35.56
CA SER A 630 -27.16 13.88 36.59
C SER A 630 -27.98 13.05 37.59
N PHE A 631 -27.58 11.82 37.83
CA PHE A 631 -28.18 10.93 38.83
C PHE A 631 -27.77 11.30 40.26
N THR A 632 -28.67 11.08 41.22
CA THR A 632 -28.40 11.26 42.66
C THR A 632 -28.21 9.96 43.42
N CYS A 633 -28.58 8.81 42.83
CA CYS A 633 -28.25 7.46 43.29
C CYS A 633 -26.99 6.97 42.58
N GLY A 634 -26.23 6.10 43.25
CA GLY A 634 -24.84 5.80 42.88
C GLY A 634 -23.92 6.95 43.30
N ASN A 635 -22.88 6.68 44.10
CA ASN A 635 -21.98 7.71 44.66
C ASN A 635 -21.04 8.37 43.62
N TYR A 636 -21.44 8.48 42.34
CA TYR A 636 -20.61 8.97 41.26
C TYR A 636 -21.23 10.20 40.58
N PHE A 637 -20.56 11.33 40.71
CA PHE A 637 -20.93 12.60 40.08
C PHE A 637 -20.55 12.57 38.60
N ASN A 638 -21.49 12.14 37.77
CA ASN A 638 -21.90 12.72 36.47
C ASN A 638 -22.35 11.59 35.55
N GLY A 639 -23.65 11.51 35.27
CA GLY A 639 -24.22 10.74 34.15
C GLY A 639 -23.79 11.23 32.76
N GLN A 640 -22.84 12.18 32.68
CA GLN A 640 -22.20 12.58 31.44
C GLN A 640 -21.08 11.60 31.10
N GLY A 641 -21.28 10.77 30.07
CA GLY A 641 -20.28 9.87 29.49
C GLY A 641 -20.59 8.37 29.64
N SER A 642 -21.80 8.02 30.05
CA SER A 642 -22.26 6.66 30.24
C SER A 642 -23.36 6.35 29.21
N HIS A 643 -22.98 5.78 28.06
CA HIS A 643 -23.81 4.97 27.15
C HIS A 643 -25.31 4.89 27.52
N SER A 644 -26.07 5.95 27.26
CA SER A 644 -27.43 6.13 27.77
C SER A 644 -28.46 5.74 26.72
N VAL A 645 -29.58 5.16 27.15
CA VAL A 645 -30.74 4.91 26.29
C VAL A 645 -32.01 5.34 26.99
N TRP A 646 -32.96 5.82 26.19
CA TRP A 646 -34.14 6.52 26.65
C TRP A 646 -35.43 5.80 26.32
N TYR A 647 -36.35 5.80 27.28
CA TYR A 647 -37.71 5.32 27.13
C TYR A 647 -38.69 6.40 27.63
N THR A 648 -39.93 6.34 27.16
CA THR A 648 -41.00 7.23 27.63
C THR A 648 -42.27 6.45 27.91
N ILE A 649 -43.02 6.86 28.93
CA ILE A 649 -44.30 6.24 29.27
C ILE A 649 -45.29 7.29 29.76
N THR A 650 -46.53 7.18 29.26
CA THR A 650 -47.66 8.00 29.67
C THR A 650 -48.81 7.07 29.98
N SER A 651 -49.37 7.16 31.18
CA SER A 651 -50.60 6.45 31.53
C SER A 651 -51.74 7.43 31.68
N PRO A 652 -52.94 7.14 31.14
CA PRO A 652 -54.11 7.99 31.35
C PRO A 652 -54.66 7.92 32.78
N TYR A 653 -54.12 7.05 33.65
CA TYR A 653 -54.52 6.91 35.05
C TYR A 653 -53.32 6.99 35.98
N SER A 654 -53.54 7.40 37.23
CA SER A 654 -52.51 7.37 38.27
C SER A 654 -52.22 5.92 38.68
N ARG A 655 -50.94 5.52 38.67
CA ARG A 655 -50.47 4.14 38.91
C ARG A 655 -49.04 4.13 39.41
N VAL A 656 -48.59 3.03 40.01
CA VAL A 656 -47.15 2.82 40.25
C VAL A 656 -46.48 2.30 38.97
N LEU A 657 -45.44 2.97 38.51
CA LEU A 657 -44.53 2.48 37.47
C LEU A 657 -43.34 1.80 38.12
N THR A 658 -43.05 0.57 37.70
CA THR A 658 -41.80 -0.12 38.00
C THR A 658 -40.95 -0.19 36.74
N ALA A 659 -39.71 0.29 36.81
CA ALA A 659 -38.69 0.11 35.77
C ALA A 659 -37.58 -0.81 36.30
N SER A 660 -37.05 -1.70 35.45
CA SER A 660 -36.06 -2.70 35.86
C SER A 660 -35.09 -3.03 34.72
N THR A 661 -33.82 -3.25 35.07
CA THR A 661 -32.76 -3.74 34.17
C THR A 661 -32.23 -5.12 34.57
N LEU A 662 -32.97 -5.84 35.42
CA LEU A 662 -32.56 -7.14 35.92
C LEU A 662 -32.21 -8.09 34.76
N THR A 663 -31.15 -8.86 34.93
CA THR A 663 -30.56 -9.79 33.93
C THR A 663 -29.75 -9.15 32.79
N SER A 664 -29.56 -7.82 32.80
CA SER A 664 -28.53 -7.17 31.97
C SER A 664 -27.15 -7.71 32.31
N ASN A 665 -26.23 -7.74 31.34
CA ASN A 665 -24.90 -8.34 31.52
C ASN A 665 -23.82 -7.35 32.01
N TYR A 666 -24.22 -6.12 32.32
CA TYR A 666 -23.36 -5.05 32.76
C TYR A 666 -23.98 -4.31 33.96
N ASP A 667 -23.18 -3.48 34.59
CA ASP A 667 -23.56 -2.66 35.74
C ASP A 667 -24.43 -1.48 35.26
N THR A 668 -25.70 -1.44 35.65
CA THR A 668 -26.68 -0.46 35.14
C THR A 668 -27.03 0.59 36.19
N VAL A 669 -27.49 1.76 35.74
CA VAL A 669 -28.19 2.75 36.58
C VAL A 669 -29.52 3.10 35.90
N LEU A 670 -30.60 3.17 36.67
CA LEU A 670 -31.94 3.52 36.21
C LEU A 670 -32.45 4.81 36.83
N GLY A 671 -33.02 5.68 35.99
CA GLY A 671 -33.57 6.97 36.39
C GLY A 671 -34.93 7.19 35.78
N ILE A 672 -35.90 7.64 36.58
CA ILE A 672 -37.22 8.04 36.11
C ILE A 672 -37.36 9.54 36.33
N TRP A 673 -37.66 10.24 35.24
CA TRP A 673 -37.65 11.70 35.12
C TRP A 673 -39.03 12.24 34.74
N THR A 674 -39.29 13.49 35.12
CA THR A 674 -40.44 14.28 34.67
C THR A 674 -39.96 15.63 34.12
N GLY A 675 -40.79 16.33 33.35
CA GLY A 675 -40.44 17.63 32.76
C GLY A 675 -40.09 17.51 31.28
N SER A 676 -39.28 18.43 30.79
CA SER A 676 -38.85 18.48 29.38
C SER A 676 -37.33 18.38 29.28
N ARG A 677 -36.82 18.00 28.10
CA ARG A 677 -35.38 18.01 27.76
C ARG A 677 -34.70 19.31 28.23
N GLY A 678 -33.53 19.20 28.86
CA GLY A 678 -32.80 20.31 29.47
C GLY A 678 -33.37 20.87 30.79
N ALA A 679 -34.51 20.38 31.27
CA ALA A 679 -35.14 20.79 32.53
C ALA A 679 -35.83 19.61 33.24
N LEU A 680 -35.22 18.43 33.18
CA LEU A 680 -35.75 17.21 33.79
C LEU A 680 -35.61 17.25 35.32
N SER A 681 -36.63 16.74 36.01
CA SER A 681 -36.64 16.53 37.46
C SER A 681 -36.67 15.05 37.78
N LEU A 682 -35.69 14.61 38.58
CA LEU A 682 -35.58 13.21 39.02
C LEU A 682 -36.74 12.85 39.95
N ALA A 683 -37.49 11.83 39.57
CA ALA A 683 -38.63 11.34 40.34
C ALA A 683 -38.26 10.09 41.16
N ALA A 684 -37.49 9.18 40.58
CA ALA A 684 -36.95 8.00 41.26
C ALA A 684 -35.68 7.54 40.54
N CYS A 685 -34.74 6.91 41.25
CA CYS A 685 -33.59 6.30 40.62
C CYS A 685 -33.02 5.15 41.48
N ASN A 686 -32.19 4.29 40.88
CA ASN A 686 -31.48 3.21 41.56
C ASN A 686 -30.23 2.82 40.74
N ASP A 687 -29.12 2.51 41.41
CA ASP A 687 -27.89 1.97 40.80
C ASP A 687 -27.92 0.44 40.96
N ASP A 688 -27.95 -0.06 42.19
CA ASP A 688 -27.93 -1.50 42.47
C ASP A 688 -29.19 -1.98 43.23
N THR A 689 -29.70 -3.14 42.83
CA THR A 689 -30.81 -3.83 43.52
C THR A 689 -30.54 -5.32 43.73
N GLY A 690 -31.22 -5.92 44.72
CA GLY A 690 -31.26 -7.37 44.91
C GLY A 690 -29.93 -8.06 45.19
N GLY A 691 -28.85 -7.31 45.48
CA GLY A 691 -27.50 -7.82 45.66
C GLY A 691 -26.73 -8.10 44.36
N GLY A 692 -27.23 -7.63 43.22
CA GLY A 692 -26.53 -7.62 41.92
C GLY A 692 -26.14 -6.21 41.48
N TYR A 693 -25.67 -6.08 40.24
CA TYR A 693 -25.26 -4.83 39.59
C TYR A 693 -26.33 -4.26 38.65
N GLN A 694 -27.57 -4.71 38.80
CA GLN A 694 -28.68 -4.27 37.98
C GLN A 694 -29.63 -3.45 38.84
N SER A 695 -30.40 -2.58 38.19
CA SER A 695 -31.23 -1.59 38.85
C SER A 695 -32.71 -1.94 38.79
N GLN A 696 -33.46 -1.48 39.77
CA GLN A 696 -34.92 -1.46 39.77
C GLN A 696 -35.41 -0.28 40.59
N THR A 697 -36.34 0.51 40.05
CA THR A 697 -36.91 1.65 40.78
C THR A 697 -38.39 1.83 40.47
N GLN A 698 -39.08 2.57 41.32
CA GLN A 698 -40.52 2.79 41.23
C GLN A 698 -40.91 4.25 41.45
N VAL A 699 -41.92 4.72 40.73
CA VAL A 699 -42.52 6.04 40.92
C VAL A 699 -44.04 5.96 40.90
N ALA A 700 -44.70 6.78 41.72
CA ALA A 700 -46.12 7.05 41.59
C ALA A 700 -46.36 7.97 40.39
N MET A 701 -46.82 7.41 39.28
CA MET A 701 -47.23 8.17 38.11
C MET A 701 -48.56 8.88 38.35
N GLN A 702 -48.64 10.13 37.91
CA GLN A 702 -49.88 10.89 37.84
C GLN A 702 -50.56 10.71 36.48
N ALA A 703 -51.90 10.64 36.48
CA ALA A 703 -52.70 10.53 35.27
C ALA A 703 -52.33 11.59 34.23
N GLY A 704 -52.11 11.16 32.98
CA GLY A 704 -51.81 12.01 31.83
C GLY A 704 -50.41 12.64 31.83
N THR A 705 -49.58 12.35 32.83
CA THR A 705 -48.20 12.85 32.90
C THR A 705 -47.26 11.88 32.19
N THR A 706 -46.39 12.42 31.34
CA THR A 706 -45.33 11.66 30.67
C THR A 706 -44.10 11.59 31.58
N TYR A 707 -43.58 10.38 31.75
CA TYR A 707 -42.33 10.11 32.45
C TYR A 707 -41.30 9.61 31.44
N SER A 708 -40.08 10.14 31.51
CA SER A 708 -38.94 9.65 30.75
C SER A 708 -38.13 8.71 31.64
N ILE A 709 -37.63 7.62 31.08
CA ILE A 709 -36.84 6.62 31.80
C ILE A 709 -35.51 6.54 31.08
N GLU A 710 -34.43 6.67 31.83
CA GLU A 710 -33.08 6.60 31.34
C GLU A 710 -32.41 5.37 31.93
N ALA A 711 -31.83 4.53 31.07
CA ALA A 711 -31.01 3.40 31.44
C ALA A 711 -29.59 3.65 30.92
N LEU A 712 -28.62 3.63 31.81
CA LEU A 712 -27.21 3.83 31.46
C LEU A 712 -26.32 2.82 32.17
N GLY A 713 -25.03 2.79 31.81
CA GLY A 713 -24.05 1.97 32.51
C GLY A 713 -23.33 2.71 33.63
N TYR A 714 -23.05 2.02 34.74
CA TYR A 714 -22.25 2.58 35.81
C TYR A 714 -20.83 2.89 35.30
N GLY A 715 -20.40 4.16 35.41
CA GLY A 715 -19.11 4.62 34.87
C GLY A 715 -19.07 4.55 33.34
N ALA A 716 -18.09 3.82 32.78
CA ALA A 716 -18.00 3.55 31.34
C ALA A 716 -18.54 2.15 30.97
N GLY A 717 -19.36 1.56 31.85
CA GLY A 717 -19.99 0.27 31.60
C GLY A 717 -20.95 0.32 30.41
N ASN A 718 -21.00 -0.76 29.63
CA ASN A 718 -21.96 -0.96 28.56
C ASN A 718 -22.16 -2.45 28.33
N GLY A 719 -23.19 -2.81 27.56
CA GLY A 719 -23.43 -4.20 27.22
C GLY A 719 -24.83 -4.48 26.69
N ALA A 720 -25.27 -5.71 26.87
CA ALA A 720 -26.63 -6.13 26.56
C ALA A 720 -27.56 -5.72 27.71
N LEU A 721 -28.40 -4.73 27.43
CA LEU A 721 -29.49 -4.24 28.28
C LEU A 721 -30.70 -5.16 28.14
N ASN A 722 -31.26 -5.57 29.27
CA ASN A 722 -32.59 -6.14 29.36
C ASN A 722 -33.47 -5.19 30.17
N PHE A 723 -34.18 -4.31 29.48
CA PHE A 723 -35.03 -3.29 30.09
C PHE A 723 -36.47 -3.79 30.17
N ALA A 724 -37.14 -3.52 31.30
CA ALA A 724 -38.54 -3.86 31.49
C ALA A 724 -39.29 -2.78 32.27
N THR A 725 -40.54 -2.52 31.86
CA THR A 725 -41.49 -1.73 32.66
C THR A 725 -42.76 -2.53 32.98
N SER A 726 -43.35 -2.21 34.12
CA SER A 726 -44.69 -2.68 34.47
C SER A 726 -45.46 -1.60 35.22
N LEU A 727 -46.74 -1.44 34.87
CA LEU A 727 -47.67 -0.58 35.60
C LEU A 727 -48.47 -1.41 36.61
N GLY A 728 -48.58 -0.89 37.83
CA GLY A 728 -49.47 -1.41 38.86
C GLY A 728 -50.96 -1.21 38.53
N PRO A 729 -51.86 -1.63 39.44
CA PRO A 729 -53.29 -1.37 39.33
C PRO A 729 -53.60 0.14 39.23
N ILE A 730 -54.76 0.49 38.64
CA ILE A 730 -55.24 1.87 38.65
C ILE A 730 -55.44 2.34 40.08
N CYS A 731 -54.92 3.51 40.40
CA CYS A 731 -55.21 4.22 41.64
C CYS A 731 -56.12 5.44 41.33
N PRO A 732 -57.38 5.44 41.80
CA PRO A 732 -58.33 6.54 41.62
C PRO A 732 -58.08 7.67 42.65
N ASP A 733 -56.83 8.13 42.73
CA ASP A 733 -56.43 9.32 43.49
C ASP A 733 -56.39 10.49 42.50
N PHE A 734 -57.46 11.28 42.48
CA PHE A 734 -57.63 12.42 41.59
C PHE A 734 -57.28 13.75 42.27
N THR A 735 -57.20 13.76 43.60
CA THR A 735 -57.07 14.96 44.43
C THR A 735 -55.95 14.81 45.45
N ALA A 736 -54.91 15.63 45.33
CA ALA A 736 -53.80 15.63 46.30
C ALA A 736 -54.20 16.24 47.66
N PRO A 737 -53.64 15.78 48.81
CA PRO A 737 -52.57 14.78 48.93
C PRO A 737 -53.00 13.39 49.45
N ALA A 738 -52.52 12.37 48.73
CA ALA A 738 -52.24 10.98 49.10
C ALA A 738 -53.37 10.13 49.71
N GLY A 739 -54.01 9.36 48.83
CA GLY A 739 -54.90 8.26 49.18
C GLY A 739 -56.33 8.48 48.69
N VAL A 740 -57.02 7.41 48.35
CA VAL A 740 -58.39 7.49 47.82
C VAL A 740 -59.36 7.88 48.94
N GLY A 741 -59.83 9.13 48.91
CA GLY A 741 -60.64 9.72 49.96
C GLY A 741 -62.06 10.09 49.55
N VAL A 742 -62.76 10.76 50.47
CA VAL A 742 -64.10 11.34 50.23
C VAL A 742 -64.11 12.30 49.04
N GLU A 743 -62.99 12.97 48.79
CA GLU A 743 -62.85 14.01 47.78
C GLU A 743 -62.81 13.39 46.37
N ASP A 744 -62.13 12.26 46.19
CA ASP A 744 -62.06 11.54 44.92
C ASP A 744 -63.40 10.93 44.54
N VAL A 745 -64.10 10.30 45.50
CA VAL A 745 -65.44 9.76 45.28
C VAL A 745 -66.45 10.87 44.99
N ALA A 746 -66.36 12.00 45.69
CA ALA A 746 -67.21 13.15 45.44
C ALA A 746 -66.95 13.75 44.05
N LEU A 747 -65.68 13.83 43.64
CA LEU A 747 -65.28 14.34 42.34
C LEU A 747 -65.86 13.48 41.21
N ILE A 748 -65.58 12.18 41.20
CA ILE A 748 -66.10 11.30 40.14
C ILE A 748 -67.64 11.22 40.17
N SER A 749 -68.25 11.24 41.36
CA SER A 749 -69.71 11.25 41.48
C SER A 749 -70.35 12.53 40.95
N SER A 750 -69.65 13.67 41.04
CA SER A 750 -70.12 14.94 40.46
C SER A 750 -70.19 14.90 38.93
N LEU A 751 -69.43 14.00 38.30
CA LEU A 751 -69.38 13.79 36.86
C LEU A 751 -70.41 12.79 36.35
N TRP A 752 -71.23 12.19 37.22
CA TRP A 752 -72.25 11.20 36.82
C TRP A 752 -73.11 11.69 35.64
N GLY A 753 -73.19 10.85 34.60
CA GLY A 753 -73.98 11.10 33.40
C GLY A 753 -73.38 12.17 32.47
N GLN A 754 -72.15 12.61 32.72
CA GLN A 754 -71.41 13.52 31.84
C GLN A 754 -70.47 12.73 30.93
N ALA A 755 -70.21 13.27 29.74
CA ALA A 755 -69.19 12.74 28.85
C ALA A 755 -67.80 13.13 29.38
N ALA A 756 -66.97 12.15 29.69
CA ALA A 756 -65.58 12.35 30.10
C ALA A 756 -64.78 11.12 29.67
N GLY A 757 -63.48 11.32 29.43
CA GLY A 757 -62.54 10.23 29.23
C GLY A 757 -61.70 9.97 30.49
N PRO A 758 -60.63 9.18 30.37
CA PRO A 758 -59.66 9.02 31.45
C PRO A 758 -59.13 10.36 31.96
N PRO A 759 -58.84 10.49 33.27
CA PRO A 759 -58.73 9.41 34.25
C PRO A 759 -60.06 8.94 34.87
N TYR A 760 -61.21 9.53 34.50
CA TYR A 760 -62.49 9.29 35.18
C TYR A 760 -63.31 8.15 34.57
N ASP A 761 -63.09 7.84 33.31
CA ASP A 761 -63.78 6.78 32.55
C ASP A 761 -62.94 5.49 32.58
N TYR A 762 -63.44 4.45 33.24
CA TYR A 762 -62.72 3.20 33.51
C TYR A 762 -63.09 2.07 32.55
N ASP A 763 -64.28 2.08 31.98
CA ASP A 763 -64.70 1.12 30.95
C ASP A 763 -64.49 1.62 29.51
N GLY A 764 -64.12 2.90 29.36
CA GLY A 764 -63.73 3.51 28.09
C GLY A 764 -64.93 3.82 27.19
N ASP A 765 -66.15 3.88 27.75
CA ASP A 765 -67.36 4.13 26.98
C ASP A 765 -67.62 5.62 26.68
N GLY A 766 -66.80 6.51 27.26
CA GLY A 766 -66.84 7.96 27.09
C GLY A 766 -67.85 8.67 27.98
N MET A 767 -68.50 7.97 28.93
CA MET A 767 -69.51 8.50 29.83
C MET A 767 -69.24 8.05 31.28
N ILE A 768 -69.39 8.96 32.24
CA ILE A 768 -69.25 8.56 33.64
C ILE A 768 -70.54 7.91 34.13
N THR A 769 -70.48 6.62 34.43
CA THR A 769 -71.59 5.80 34.90
C THR A 769 -71.38 5.32 36.33
N ILE A 770 -72.27 4.44 36.81
CA ILE A 770 -72.07 3.77 38.10
C ILE A 770 -70.87 2.86 38.09
N TYR A 771 -70.51 2.33 36.92
CA TYR A 771 -69.39 1.42 36.80
C TYR A 771 -68.11 2.12 37.24
N ASP A 772 -67.85 3.31 36.72
CA ASP A 772 -66.67 4.14 37.02
C ASP A 772 -66.60 4.53 38.49
N ILE A 773 -67.70 5.04 39.04
CA ILE A 773 -67.78 5.41 40.46
C ILE A 773 -67.51 4.20 41.37
N THR A 774 -68.04 3.03 40.99
CA THR A 774 -67.84 1.81 41.78
C THR A 774 -66.41 1.28 41.72
N GLN A 775 -65.55 1.75 40.80
CA GLN A 775 -64.12 1.42 40.80
C GLN A 775 -63.34 2.15 41.91
N VAL A 776 -63.86 3.27 42.42
CA VAL A 776 -63.17 4.08 43.44
C VAL A 776 -63.36 3.54 44.84
N THR A 777 -64.59 3.13 45.16
CA THR A 777 -64.97 2.70 46.52
C THR A 777 -64.19 1.51 47.13
N PRO A 778 -63.70 0.51 46.36
CA PRO A 778 -62.89 -0.58 46.91
C PRO A 778 -61.53 -0.16 47.45
N LEU A 779 -61.02 1.01 47.02
CA LEU A 779 -59.71 1.54 47.39
C LEU A 779 -59.79 2.63 48.45
N TRP A 780 -60.97 2.87 49.03
CA TRP A 780 -61.18 3.87 50.08
C TRP A 780 -60.19 3.72 51.25
N ASP A 781 -59.59 4.84 51.67
CA ASP A 781 -58.54 4.94 52.69
C ASP A 781 -57.28 4.09 52.38
N GLN A 782 -57.08 3.66 51.13
CA GLN A 782 -55.87 2.99 50.69
C GLN A 782 -54.92 3.94 49.98
N ASP A 783 -53.63 3.81 50.29
CA ASP A 783 -52.54 4.42 49.52
C ASP A 783 -52.13 3.48 48.38
N CYS A 784 -52.90 3.50 47.29
CA CYS A 784 -52.60 2.69 46.10
C CYS A 784 -51.45 3.23 45.24
N LEU A 785 -50.88 4.40 45.58
CA LEU A 785 -49.66 4.95 44.98
C LEU A 785 -48.43 4.76 45.86
N GLY A 786 -48.56 4.04 46.99
CA GLY A 786 -47.47 3.74 47.88
C GLY A 786 -46.34 3.00 47.17
N VAL A 787 -45.23 3.70 46.92
CA VAL A 787 -44.02 3.11 46.35
C VAL A 787 -43.16 2.50 47.44
N VAL A 788 -42.70 1.27 47.22
CA VAL A 788 -41.66 0.64 48.03
C VAL A 788 -40.46 0.47 47.13
N ALA A 789 -39.69 1.56 46.97
CA ALA A 789 -38.45 1.46 46.22
C ALA A 789 -37.58 0.37 46.86
N PRO A 790 -37.06 -0.59 46.08
CA PRO A 790 -36.14 -1.58 46.63
C PRO A 790 -34.92 -0.86 47.20
N PRO A 791 -34.36 -1.34 48.32
CA PRO A 791 -33.23 -0.67 48.95
C PRO A 791 -32.04 -0.69 48.00
N GLU A 792 -31.36 0.45 47.90
CA GLU A 792 -30.05 0.56 47.26
C GLU A 792 -29.12 -0.50 47.89
N ALA A 793 -28.45 -1.30 47.05
CA ALA A 793 -27.45 -2.21 47.58
C ALA A 793 -26.30 -1.43 48.24
N SER A 794 -25.55 -2.09 49.11
CA SER A 794 -24.46 -1.41 49.83
C SER A 794 -23.43 -0.84 48.83
N PRO A 795 -22.90 0.37 49.09
CA PRO A 795 -21.97 1.01 48.17
C PRO A 795 -20.76 0.12 47.87
N LYS A 796 -20.39 0.06 46.59
CA LYS A 796 -19.23 -0.68 46.04
C LYS A 796 -17.94 -0.23 46.77
N PRO A 797 -17.01 -1.14 47.11
CA PRO A 797 -15.70 -0.79 47.66
C PRO A 797 -14.76 -0.14 46.64
#